data_AF-A0A7D4C765-F1
#
_entry.id   AF-A0A7D4C765-F1
#
_cell.length_a   1.000
_cell.length_b   1.000
_cell.length_c   1.000
_cell.angle_alpha   90.00
_cell.angle_beta   90.00
_cell.angle_gamma   90.00
#
_symmetry.space_group_name_H-M   'P 1'
#
loop_
_entity.id
_entity.type
_entity.pdbx_description
1 polymer ?
#
loop_
_entity_poly.entity_id
_entity_poly.type
_entity_poly.pdbx_seq_one_letter_code
_entity_poly.pdbx_strand_id
1 'polypeptide(L)'
;MNSGPDDPPTDVDSAAAGASGPTDAGSRVLFVDDEPGAADLAATHVERLLDGVETVTRMSPEAALDVVRSERVDCVVSDFDMPGKDGLAFLEAVREVDPGLPFVLFTGKGSEEIASEAISAGVTDYLQKGAGKDRYEMLANSVANALGRRRAERDLRDVNAKVTAIHEFATALASVSDVGTVFDRTVDAAEDILEFDRCVTARRRGDRVVPAVLSDSVTEDEVRTFDVGEGVVGTTVAEQETIVVDNLSVDPADPDELEDPASPGRTVGGTDRREGSDVADPVADDIRSAISVPIGSHGVLQAVSNGYAAFDDRDVEFAELLASHAANAIEQIETETALRTERDRLAALFENLPLPMARTVVDERGERTLAETNDAFVDTFGYDAADSSYDEVVEGIMSPEAERFDHDALIAADEPTRLEVQRRATDGMRSFILHAIPVVQPEESVVYSIYADIDEHKRVERTLRRLHATTREMFGGDDREEVAAVAARAAIDILGFPNSGVRLYDPEANVLLPTAISEEATAAFGDRPPFGPGDGRVWEAFESGQPIVVDDLDAVDTAVGYGDLRSLLVVPLGEHGAMPLGSREPGFFDETDLQLARVLAANVTVALDHAERTEQLRDRDAALQREIDRLEKFAGLVSHDLRNPLNVAAGRTDLARSLSDDEAVLGELDRVEDAHERMSQLIDDLLALARQGRTVDELESVPLKEAAERAWRTVDTGDATLDAADASSTVEADPERLRTLFENLFTNSVEHGSTSSRTESDDSVEHGSKSDTEGDDGLTVTVGSLPDGFYVADDGAGFGIDPQEATEYGRSSTERGTGFGLAIVREIAAAHGWELSIEGEDGARFEFRNRTAI
;
A
#
# COMPACT_ATOMS: atom_id res chain seq x y z
N MET A 1 48.13 -62.23 29.25
CA MET A 1 49.25 -61.62 30.00
C MET A 1 48.65 -60.40 30.68
N ASN A 2 48.21 -60.57 31.93
CA ASN A 2 48.93 -60.17 33.17
C ASN A 2 48.86 -58.65 33.36
N SER A 3 48.39 -58.07 34.46
CA SER A 3 48.04 -58.56 35.80
C SER A 3 47.29 -57.45 36.55
N GLY A 4 46.52 -57.80 37.58
CA GLY A 4 46.05 -56.86 38.61
C GLY A 4 47.19 -56.24 39.43
N PRO A 5 46.86 -55.36 40.40
CA PRO A 5 46.76 -55.83 41.80
C PRO A 5 45.59 -55.17 42.57
N ASP A 6 44.88 -55.94 43.39
CA ASP A 6 44.94 -56.02 44.87
C ASP A 6 43.96 -55.07 45.59
N ASP A 7 42.90 -55.69 46.10
CA ASP A 7 42.08 -55.24 47.23
C ASP A 7 42.90 -55.14 48.53
N PRO A 8 42.47 -54.27 49.47
CA PRO A 8 42.29 -54.76 50.84
C PRO A 8 40.93 -54.38 51.45
N PRO A 9 40.47 -55.11 52.48
CA PRO A 9 39.08 -55.17 52.89
C PRO A 9 38.75 -54.22 54.05
N THR A 10 37.48 -53.82 54.18
CA THR A 10 36.89 -53.53 55.49
C THR A 10 35.38 -53.79 55.44
N ASP A 11 34.98 -54.85 56.12
CA ASP A 11 33.65 -55.00 56.72
C ASP A 11 33.28 -53.74 57.51
N VAL A 12 32.15 -53.13 57.18
CA VAL A 12 31.24 -52.56 58.19
C VAL A 12 29.83 -52.95 57.79
N ASP A 13 29.38 -54.02 58.44
CA ASP A 13 27.99 -54.38 58.60
C ASP A 13 27.30 -53.24 59.36
N SER A 14 26.55 -52.37 58.67
CA SER A 14 25.61 -51.46 59.32
C SER A 14 24.26 -51.54 58.62
N ALA A 15 23.46 -52.49 59.12
CA ALA A 15 22.01 -52.42 59.26
C ALA A 15 21.29 -51.43 58.34
N ALA A 16 20.77 -51.97 57.23
CA ALA A 16 19.64 -51.40 56.53
C ALA A 16 18.44 -51.33 57.51
N ALA A 17 18.25 -50.16 58.12
CA ALA A 17 16.98 -49.80 58.72
C ALA A 17 16.11 -49.26 57.57
N GLY A 18 15.21 -50.11 57.06
CA GLY A 18 14.14 -49.66 56.18
C GLY A 18 13.32 -48.62 56.91
N ALA A 19 13.38 -47.38 56.43
CA ALA A 19 12.45 -46.34 56.81
C ALA A 19 11.14 -46.61 56.07
N SER A 20 10.29 -47.40 56.71
CA SER A 20 8.86 -47.44 56.38
C SER A 20 8.29 -46.04 56.60
N GLY A 21 7.54 -45.51 55.62
CA GLY A 21 6.81 -44.25 55.75
C GLY A 21 5.87 -44.26 56.97
N PRO A 22 5.32 -43.09 57.39
CA PRO A 22 4.49 -42.98 58.57
C PRO A 22 3.09 -43.58 58.28
N THR A 23 3.05 -44.91 58.18
CA THR A 23 1.86 -45.70 58.49
C THR A 23 1.46 -45.30 59.92
N ASP A 24 0.28 -44.68 60.06
CA ASP A 24 -0.37 -44.25 61.30
C ASP A 24 0.39 -44.65 62.58
N ALA A 25 1.40 -43.84 62.94
CA ALA A 25 2.19 -44.08 64.13
C ALA A 25 1.27 -43.83 65.31
N GLY A 26 0.67 -44.92 65.82
CA GLY A 26 -0.32 -44.89 66.87
C GLY A 26 0.10 -43.96 68.01
N SER A 27 -0.86 -43.19 68.53
CA SER A 27 -0.57 -42.20 69.57
C SER A 27 -0.02 -42.88 70.80
N ARG A 28 1.13 -42.41 71.29
CA ARG A 28 1.90 -43.11 72.31
C ARG A 28 1.60 -42.56 73.70
N VAL A 29 1.08 -43.40 74.59
CA VAL A 29 0.66 -43.00 75.94
C VAL A 29 1.54 -43.65 76.99
N LEU A 30 2.19 -42.82 77.81
CA LEU A 30 3.10 -43.26 78.87
C LEU A 30 2.35 -43.35 80.21
N PHE A 31 2.25 -44.56 80.77
CA PHE A 31 1.66 -44.81 82.09
C PHE A 31 2.76 -44.92 83.15
N VAL A 32 2.59 -44.22 84.26
CA VAL A 32 3.56 -44.19 85.37
C VAL A 32 2.85 -44.47 86.69
N ASP A 33 3.24 -45.56 87.35
CA ASP A 33 2.67 -46.00 88.62
C ASP A 33 3.70 -46.84 89.38
N ASP A 34 3.94 -46.55 90.66
CA ASP A 34 4.86 -47.34 91.49
C ASP A 34 4.23 -48.63 92.02
N GLU A 35 2.90 -48.75 91.97
CA GLU A 35 2.17 -49.95 92.38
C GLU A 35 2.34 -51.07 91.32
N PRO A 36 2.94 -52.23 91.68
CA PRO A 36 3.20 -53.31 90.73
C PRO A 36 1.94 -53.79 90.00
N GLY A 37 1.93 -53.62 88.66
CA GLY A 37 0.85 -54.06 87.78
C GLY A 37 -0.33 -53.08 87.64
N ALA A 38 -0.33 -51.94 88.35
CA ALA A 38 -1.38 -50.92 88.23
C ALA A 38 -1.30 -50.16 86.90
N ALA A 39 -0.10 -49.73 86.49
CA ALA A 39 0.14 -49.11 85.18
C ALA A 39 -0.22 -50.05 84.01
N ASP A 40 0.19 -51.31 84.07
CA ASP A 40 -0.08 -52.31 83.02
C ASP A 40 -1.58 -52.58 82.87
N LEU A 41 -2.33 -52.59 83.98
CA LEU A 41 -3.77 -52.80 83.96
C LEU A 41 -4.51 -51.58 83.37
N ALA A 42 -4.10 -50.37 83.72
CA ALA A 42 -4.67 -49.14 83.13
C ALA A 42 -4.35 -49.06 81.63
N ALA A 43 -3.11 -49.33 81.24
CA ALA A 43 -2.65 -49.39 79.86
C ALA A 43 -3.46 -50.38 79.02
N THR A 44 -3.61 -51.63 79.48
CA THR A 44 -4.40 -52.68 78.79
C THR A 44 -5.85 -52.25 78.56
N HIS A 45 -6.46 -51.53 79.51
CA HIS A 45 -7.83 -51.06 79.37
C HIS A 45 -7.97 -49.93 78.34
N VAL A 46 -6.98 -49.03 78.26
CA VAL A 46 -6.96 -47.92 77.31
C VAL A 46 -6.70 -48.43 75.89
N GLU A 47 -5.73 -49.33 75.68
CA GLU A 47 -5.46 -49.95 74.37
C GLU A 47 -6.67 -50.70 73.81
N ARG A 48 -7.46 -51.32 74.69
CA ARG A 48 -8.68 -52.05 74.27
C ARG A 48 -9.85 -51.12 73.90
N LEU A 49 -9.86 -49.89 74.42
CA LEU A 49 -10.96 -48.95 74.25
C LEU A 49 -10.68 -47.87 73.19
N LEU A 50 -9.41 -47.62 72.88
CA LEU A 50 -8.97 -46.65 71.89
C LEU A 50 -8.18 -47.35 70.79
N ASP A 51 -8.65 -47.22 69.56
CA ASP A 51 -7.90 -47.70 68.38
C ASP A 51 -6.69 -46.80 68.10
N GLY A 52 -5.59 -47.39 67.63
CA GLY A 52 -4.39 -46.65 67.23
C GLY A 52 -3.63 -46.00 68.40
N VAL A 53 -3.67 -46.60 69.59
CA VAL A 53 -2.89 -46.15 70.76
C VAL A 53 -1.87 -47.21 71.14
N GLU A 54 -0.59 -46.81 71.23
CA GLU A 54 0.49 -47.65 71.76
C GLU A 54 0.79 -47.21 73.20
N THR A 55 0.82 -48.14 74.16
CA THR A 55 1.11 -47.77 75.54
C THR A 55 2.49 -48.23 76.01
N VAL A 56 3.10 -47.41 76.85
CA VAL A 56 4.39 -47.70 77.50
C VAL A 56 4.20 -47.55 78.98
N THR A 57 4.63 -48.53 79.78
CA THR A 57 4.52 -48.46 81.24
C THR A 57 5.89 -48.29 81.91
N ARG A 58 5.94 -47.49 82.98
CA ARG A 58 7.14 -47.29 83.81
C ARG A 58 6.76 -47.24 85.29
N MET A 59 7.63 -47.79 86.13
CA MET A 59 7.41 -47.94 87.58
C MET A 59 7.99 -46.79 88.42
N SER A 60 8.66 -45.82 87.80
CA SER A 60 9.31 -44.71 88.49
C SER A 60 9.30 -43.44 87.64
N PRO A 61 9.13 -42.25 88.25
CA PRO A 61 9.20 -40.97 87.54
C PRO A 61 10.48 -40.74 86.75
N GLU A 62 11.64 -41.20 87.24
CA GLU A 62 12.93 -41.04 86.56
C GLU A 62 12.96 -41.81 85.23
N ALA A 63 12.61 -43.10 85.27
CA ALA A 63 12.54 -43.94 84.07
C ALA A 63 11.47 -43.48 83.07
N ALA A 64 10.40 -42.84 83.54
CA ALA A 64 9.39 -42.22 82.69
C ALA A 64 9.90 -40.94 82.02
N LEU A 65 10.63 -40.09 82.74
CA LEU A 65 11.22 -38.88 82.17
C LEU A 65 12.26 -39.19 81.09
N ASP A 66 13.03 -40.27 81.25
CA ASP A 66 13.96 -40.72 80.22
C ASP A 66 13.24 -41.11 78.91
N VAL A 67 12.05 -41.73 79.00
CA VAL A 67 11.21 -42.03 77.83
C VAL A 67 10.72 -40.74 77.16
N VAL A 68 10.21 -39.77 77.94
CA VAL A 68 9.75 -38.47 77.39
C VAL A 68 10.89 -37.72 76.66
N ARG A 69 12.15 -37.92 77.06
CA ARG A 69 13.32 -37.29 76.43
C ARG A 69 13.86 -38.03 75.22
N SER A 70 13.69 -39.34 75.15
CA SER A 70 14.31 -40.19 74.13
C SER A 70 13.34 -40.64 73.05
N GLU A 71 12.03 -40.62 73.34
CA GLU A 71 11.00 -41.17 72.48
C GLU A 71 9.80 -40.21 72.37
N ARG A 72 9.01 -40.34 71.30
CA ARG A 72 7.78 -39.57 71.12
C ARG A 72 6.70 -40.09 72.07
N VAL A 73 6.17 -39.18 72.89
CA VAL A 73 5.02 -39.41 73.78
C VAL A 73 3.97 -38.37 73.48
N ASP A 74 2.70 -38.79 73.45
CA ASP A 74 1.56 -37.95 73.08
C ASP A 74 0.63 -37.66 74.26
N CYS A 75 0.70 -38.46 75.33
CA CYS A 75 0.02 -38.22 76.60
C CYS A 75 0.74 -38.99 77.73
N VAL A 76 0.79 -38.41 78.93
CA VAL A 76 1.30 -39.06 80.13
C VAL A 76 0.14 -39.29 81.11
N VAL A 77 0.02 -40.50 81.63
CA VAL A 77 -0.91 -40.87 82.71
C VAL A 77 -0.07 -41.25 83.93
N SER A 78 -0.17 -40.49 85.02
CA SER A 78 0.67 -40.68 86.20
C SER A 78 -0.14 -40.86 87.47
N ASP A 79 0.30 -41.73 88.37
CA ASP A 79 -0.12 -41.68 89.77
C ASP A 79 0.40 -40.41 90.45
N PHE A 80 -0.23 -40.03 91.56
CA PHE A 80 0.19 -38.87 92.36
C PHE A 80 1.20 -39.24 93.45
N ASP A 81 1.03 -40.38 94.12
CA ASP A 81 1.74 -40.74 95.36
C ASP A 81 2.88 -41.71 95.09
N MET A 82 3.87 -41.27 94.32
CA MET A 82 5.03 -42.08 93.94
C MET A 82 6.27 -41.80 94.82
N PRO A 83 7.10 -42.80 95.14
CA PRO A 83 8.32 -42.62 95.92
C PRO A 83 9.35 -41.73 95.19
N GLY A 84 9.91 -40.76 95.91
CA GLY A 84 10.98 -39.90 95.41
C GLY A 84 10.48 -38.59 94.79
N LYS A 85 9.59 -38.67 93.80
CA LYS A 85 8.90 -37.52 93.20
C LYS A 85 7.41 -37.81 93.10
N ASP A 86 6.58 -36.95 93.69
CA ASP A 86 5.14 -37.03 93.51
C ASP A 86 4.75 -36.66 92.06
N GLY A 87 3.49 -36.94 91.70
CA GLY A 87 2.98 -36.72 90.35
C GLY A 87 3.04 -35.27 89.88
N LEU A 88 3.05 -34.29 90.81
CA LEU A 88 3.17 -32.87 90.46
C LEU A 88 4.62 -32.46 90.20
N ALA A 89 5.56 -32.93 91.02
CA ALA A 89 6.99 -32.76 90.77
C ALA A 89 7.43 -33.47 89.48
N PHE A 90 6.77 -34.57 89.12
CA PHE A 90 6.97 -35.22 87.81
C PHE A 90 6.39 -34.40 86.65
N LEU A 91 5.17 -33.85 86.79
CA LEU A 91 4.59 -32.93 85.79
C LEU A 91 5.50 -31.73 85.50
N GLU A 92 6.06 -31.10 86.53
CA GLU A 92 6.99 -29.98 86.36
C GLU A 92 8.21 -30.38 85.51
N ALA A 93 8.81 -31.55 85.80
CA ALA A 93 9.94 -32.06 85.03
C ALA A 93 9.58 -32.42 83.58
N VAL A 94 8.37 -32.94 83.33
CA VAL A 94 7.88 -33.23 81.98
C VAL A 94 7.69 -31.93 81.19
N ARG A 95 7.17 -30.89 81.81
CA ARG A 95 6.94 -29.59 81.15
C ARG A 95 8.20 -28.81 80.81
N GLU A 96 9.29 -29.04 81.53
CA GLU A 96 10.60 -28.51 81.14
C GLU A 96 11.08 -29.11 79.80
N VAL A 97 10.65 -30.33 79.47
CA VAL A 97 10.99 -31.02 78.22
C VAL A 97 9.98 -30.67 77.13
N ASP A 98 8.69 -30.77 77.41
CA ASP A 98 7.61 -30.44 76.48
C ASP A 98 6.46 -29.73 77.22
N PRO A 99 6.40 -28.39 77.15
CA PRO A 99 5.39 -27.60 77.87
C PRO A 99 3.94 -27.91 77.47
N GLY A 100 3.73 -28.50 76.29
CA GLY A 100 2.41 -28.80 75.77
C GLY A 100 2.01 -30.27 75.84
N LEU A 101 2.83 -31.14 76.46
CA LEU A 101 2.50 -32.57 76.58
C LEU A 101 1.31 -32.75 77.54
N PRO A 102 0.20 -33.37 77.09
CA PRO A 102 -0.93 -33.64 77.97
C PRO A 102 -0.55 -34.58 79.11
N PHE A 103 -1.05 -34.29 80.31
CA PHE A 103 -0.72 -35.01 81.52
C PHE A 103 -1.98 -35.24 82.37
N VAL A 104 -2.36 -36.50 82.51
CA VAL A 104 -3.53 -36.97 83.26
C VAL A 104 -3.07 -37.56 84.59
N LEU A 105 -3.54 -37.01 85.71
CA LEU A 105 -3.31 -37.62 87.02
C LEU A 105 -4.37 -38.68 87.29
N PHE A 106 -3.95 -39.92 87.56
CA PHE A 106 -4.82 -41.03 87.90
C PHE A 106 -4.42 -41.59 89.27
N THR A 107 -5.07 -41.16 90.35
CA THR A 107 -4.60 -41.41 91.74
C THR A 107 -5.61 -42.11 92.65
N GLY A 108 -5.14 -42.98 93.56
CA GLY A 108 -5.97 -43.63 94.57
C GLY A 108 -6.39 -42.73 95.74
N LYS A 109 -5.63 -41.67 96.02
CA LYS A 109 -5.93 -40.71 97.09
C LYS A 109 -6.67 -39.50 96.52
N GLY A 110 -7.97 -39.41 96.81
CA GLY A 110 -8.78 -38.25 96.46
C GLY A 110 -9.07 -37.38 97.67
N SER A 111 -8.23 -36.37 97.92
CA SER A 111 -8.59 -35.24 98.79
C SER A 111 -8.91 -34.01 97.92
N GLU A 112 -9.79 -33.14 98.42
CA GLU A 112 -10.14 -31.88 97.76
C GLU A 112 -8.91 -30.96 97.61
N GLU A 113 -7.95 -31.08 98.53
CA GLU A 113 -6.68 -30.34 98.54
C GLU A 113 -5.77 -30.76 97.37
N ILE A 114 -5.60 -32.08 97.14
CA ILE A 114 -4.79 -32.62 96.03
C ILE A 114 -5.41 -32.23 94.67
N ALA A 115 -6.73 -32.29 94.54
CA ALA A 115 -7.42 -31.88 93.32
C ALA A 115 -7.21 -30.37 93.00
N SER A 116 -7.24 -29.51 94.02
CA SER A 116 -6.98 -28.08 93.87
C SER A 116 -5.53 -27.78 93.46
N GLU A 117 -4.56 -28.50 94.03
CA GLU A 117 -3.14 -28.38 93.67
C GLU A 117 -2.89 -28.84 92.24
N ALA A 118 -3.48 -29.97 91.83
CA ALA A 118 -3.38 -30.48 90.46
C ALA A 118 -3.93 -29.51 89.41
N ILE A 119 -5.11 -28.92 89.64
CA ILE A 119 -5.69 -27.92 88.73
C ILE A 119 -4.81 -26.66 88.66
N SER A 120 -4.27 -26.21 89.80
CA SER A 120 -3.39 -25.04 89.85
C SER A 120 -2.05 -25.28 89.15
N ALA A 121 -1.54 -26.51 89.23
CA ALA A 121 -0.40 -26.95 88.47
C ALA A 121 -0.72 -27.13 86.97
N GLY A 122 -1.99 -27.12 86.55
CA GLY A 122 -2.42 -27.15 85.15
C GLY A 122 -2.44 -28.54 84.51
N VAL A 123 -2.65 -29.60 85.29
CA VAL A 123 -2.86 -30.95 84.72
C VAL A 123 -3.95 -30.92 83.65
N THR A 124 -3.84 -31.77 82.64
CA THR A 124 -4.84 -31.86 81.59
C THR A 124 -6.16 -32.40 82.14
N ASP A 125 -6.10 -33.37 83.04
CA ASP A 125 -7.25 -33.90 83.75
C ASP A 125 -6.83 -34.61 85.05
N TYR A 126 -7.79 -34.78 85.97
CA TYR A 126 -7.58 -35.43 87.25
C TYR A 126 -8.68 -36.48 87.50
N LEU A 127 -8.26 -37.73 87.72
CA LEU A 127 -9.14 -38.89 87.89
C LEU A 127 -8.75 -39.69 89.13
N GLN A 128 -9.76 -40.13 89.88
CA GLN A 128 -9.57 -40.95 91.08
C GLN A 128 -9.69 -42.46 90.76
N LYS A 129 -8.71 -43.27 91.18
CA LYS A 129 -8.74 -44.74 91.13
C LYS A 129 -9.83 -45.29 92.06
N GLY A 130 -10.52 -46.34 91.64
CA GLY A 130 -11.55 -47.01 92.44
C GLY A 130 -11.95 -48.35 91.82
N ALA A 131 -12.72 -49.16 92.56
CA ALA A 131 -13.17 -50.46 92.08
C ALA A 131 -14.36 -50.33 91.11
N GLY A 132 -14.17 -50.69 89.83
CA GLY A 132 -15.24 -50.75 88.83
C GLY A 132 -14.75 -50.51 87.38
N LYS A 133 -15.44 -51.08 86.39
CA LYS A 133 -15.09 -50.91 84.96
C LYS A 133 -15.25 -49.45 84.47
N ASP A 134 -16.25 -48.75 85.01
CA ASP A 134 -16.61 -47.38 84.62
C ASP A 134 -15.46 -46.35 84.83
N ARG A 135 -14.50 -46.64 85.72
CA ARG A 135 -13.35 -45.75 85.99
C ARG A 135 -12.29 -45.80 84.89
N TYR A 136 -12.05 -46.96 84.31
CA TYR A 136 -11.12 -47.09 83.18
C TYR A 136 -11.73 -46.55 81.88
N GLU A 137 -13.06 -46.58 81.73
CA GLU A 137 -13.75 -45.89 80.64
C GLU A 137 -13.63 -44.37 80.74
N MET A 138 -13.73 -43.81 81.96
CA MET A 138 -13.45 -42.38 82.19
C MET A 138 -12.00 -42.01 81.86
N LEU A 139 -11.04 -42.87 82.22
CA LEU A 139 -9.63 -42.67 81.87
C LEU A 139 -9.40 -42.70 80.36
N ALA A 140 -9.96 -43.68 79.65
CA ALA A 140 -9.86 -43.76 78.20
C ALA A 140 -10.46 -42.52 77.52
N ASN A 141 -11.62 -42.02 77.98
CA ASN A 141 -12.21 -40.79 77.46
C ASN A 141 -11.34 -39.55 77.73
N SER A 142 -10.73 -39.46 78.92
CA SER A 142 -9.81 -38.37 79.28
C SER A 142 -8.56 -38.38 78.39
N VAL A 143 -7.96 -39.55 78.19
CA VAL A 143 -6.82 -39.75 77.29
C VAL A 143 -7.19 -39.43 75.85
N ALA A 144 -8.36 -39.88 75.35
CA ALA A 144 -8.82 -39.58 74.00
C ALA A 144 -8.98 -38.06 73.76
N ASN A 145 -9.59 -37.35 74.70
CA ASN A 145 -9.75 -35.90 74.62
C ASN A 145 -8.39 -35.18 74.65
N ALA A 146 -7.48 -35.62 75.50
CA ALA A 146 -6.13 -35.09 75.60
C ALA A 146 -5.33 -35.29 74.30
N LEU A 147 -5.38 -36.50 73.73
CA LEU A 147 -4.76 -36.84 72.44
C LEU A 147 -5.37 -36.03 71.28
N GLY A 148 -6.70 -35.90 71.24
CA GLY A 148 -7.39 -35.11 70.22
C GLY A 148 -6.96 -33.64 70.24
N ARG A 149 -6.85 -33.04 71.42
CA ARG A 149 -6.33 -31.68 71.58
C ARG A 149 -4.87 -31.56 71.15
N ARG A 150 -4.01 -32.52 71.52
CA ARG A 150 -2.59 -32.50 71.17
C ARG A 150 -2.36 -32.62 69.67
N ARG A 151 -3.15 -33.46 68.99
CA ARG A 151 -3.16 -33.56 67.52
C ARG A 151 -3.58 -32.23 66.89
N ALA A 152 -4.72 -31.66 67.29
CA ALA A 152 -5.19 -30.38 66.76
C ALA A 152 -4.19 -29.22 66.96
N GLU A 153 -3.50 -29.16 68.11
CA GLU A 153 -2.46 -28.16 68.36
C GLU A 153 -1.20 -28.38 67.52
N ARG A 154 -0.84 -29.62 67.19
CA ARG A 154 0.27 -29.92 66.27
C ARG A 154 -0.11 -29.61 64.83
N ASP A 155 -1.29 -30.03 64.38
CA ASP A 155 -1.81 -29.74 63.04
C ASP A 155 -1.87 -28.23 62.79
N LEU A 156 -2.32 -27.45 63.78
CA LEU A 156 -2.32 -25.98 63.67
C LEU A 156 -0.92 -25.40 63.55
N ARG A 157 0.07 -25.92 64.30
CA ARG A 157 1.46 -25.46 64.20
C ARG A 157 2.06 -25.79 62.85
N ASP A 158 1.81 -26.99 62.34
CA ASP A 158 2.29 -27.46 61.05
C ASP A 158 1.72 -26.60 59.91
N VAL A 159 0.40 -26.41 59.88
CA VAL A 159 -0.26 -25.51 58.92
C VAL A 159 0.29 -24.09 59.00
N ASN A 160 0.51 -23.56 60.20
CA ASN A 160 1.02 -22.21 60.37
C ASN A 160 2.49 -22.08 59.92
N ALA A 161 3.29 -23.14 60.05
CA ALA A 161 4.65 -23.19 59.51
C ALA A 161 4.62 -23.20 57.97
N LYS A 162 3.79 -24.05 57.36
CA LYS A 162 3.58 -24.10 55.89
C LYS A 162 3.12 -22.74 55.33
N VAL A 163 2.15 -22.08 55.98
CA VAL A 163 1.68 -20.73 55.59
C VAL A 163 2.79 -19.67 55.68
N THR A 164 3.66 -19.78 56.69
CA THR A 164 4.81 -18.88 56.86
C THR A 164 5.82 -19.07 55.73
N ALA A 165 6.14 -20.32 55.38
CA ALA A 165 7.03 -20.64 54.26
C ALA A 165 6.50 -20.10 52.92
N ILE A 166 5.18 -20.19 52.67
CA ILE A 166 4.57 -19.59 51.46
C ILE A 166 4.78 -18.07 51.42
N HIS A 167 4.63 -17.36 52.56
CA HIS A 167 4.87 -15.92 52.60
C HIS A 167 6.34 -15.56 52.36
N GLU A 168 7.27 -16.35 52.89
CA GLU A 168 8.70 -16.17 52.64
C GLU A 168 9.04 -16.40 51.16
N PHE A 169 8.51 -17.47 50.56
CA PHE A 169 8.61 -17.75 49.13
C PHE A 169 8.08 -16.60 48.26
N ALA A 170 6.85 -16.13 48.54
CA ALA A 170 6.22 -15.00 47.86
C ALA A 170 7.12 -13.76 47.85
N THR A 171 7.70 -13.44 49.01
CA THR A 171 8.59 -12.29 49.19
C THR A 171 9.90 -12.48 48.44
N ALA A 172 10.43 -13.71 48.43
CA ALA A 172 11.65 -14.06 47.73
C ALA A 172 11.51 -13.88 46.21
N LEU A 173 10.36 -14.27 45.64
CA LEU A 173 10.06 -14.13 44.21
C LEU A 173 10.01 -12.66 43.73
N ALA A 174 9.61 -11.72 44.57
CA ALA A 174 9.48 -10.30 44.20
C ALA A 174 10.80 -9.64 43.75
N SER A 175 11.95 -10.25 44.08
CA SER A 175 13.28 -9.77 43.69
C SER A 175 13.88 -10.50 42.47
N VAL A 176 13.18 -11.49 41.94
CA VAL A 176 13.64 -12.32 40.83
C VAL A 176 13.35 -11.60 39.51
N SER A 177 14.31 -11.67 38.58
CA SER A 177 14.20 -11.04 37.25
C SER A 177 14.37 -12.02 36.10
N ASP A 178 14.54 -13.31 36.40
CA ASP A 178 14.68 -14.38 35.43
C ASP A 178 13.65 -15.49 35.70
N VAL A 179 12.98 -15.91 34.63
CA VAL A 179 11.91 -16.93 34.70
C VAL A 179 12.44 -18.28 35.18
N GLY A 180 13.67 -18.67 34.80
CA GLY A 180 14.27 -19.93 35.25
C GLY A 180 14.47 -19.97 36.76
N THR A 181 14.90 -18.85 37.34
CA THR A 181 15.07 -18.71 38.80
C THR A 181 13.74 -18.79 39.55
N VAL A 182 12.61 -18.41 38.94
CA VAL A 182 11.28 -18.59 39.56
C VAL A 182 10.93 -20.07 39.67
N PHE A 183 11.13 -20.85 38.60
CA PHE A 183 10.88 -22.29 38.61
C PHE A 183 11.77 -23.02 39.64
N ASP A 184 13.03 -22.61 39.75
CA ASP A 184 14.00 -23.12 40.74
C ASP A 184 13.50 -22.94 42.17
N ARG A 185 13.20 -21.70 42.56
CA ARG A 185 12.65 -21.41 43.88
C ARG A 185 11.31 -22.07 44.17
N THR A 186 10.54 -22.38 43.12
CA THR A 186 9.25 -23.07 43.29
C THR A 186 9.46 -24.51 43.73
N VAL A 187 10.51 -25.18 43.23
CA VAL A 187 10.89 -26.53 43.68
C VAL A 187 11.41 -26.47 45.11
N ASP A 188 12.32 -25.54 45.43
CA ASP A 188 12.83 -25.36 46.81
C ASP A 188 11.69 -25.16 47.82
N ALA A 189 10.74 -24.28 47.49
CA ALA A 189 9.59 -24.03 48.36
C ALA A 189 8.66 -25.24 48.46
N ALA A 190 8.51 -26.02 47.38
CA ALA A 190 7.74 -27.26 47.43
C ALA A 190 8.39 -28.26 48.39
N GLU A 191 9.72 -28.43 48.38
CA GLU A 191 10.45 -29.33 49.30
C GLU A 191 10.24 -28.95 50.78
N ASP A 192 10.10 -27.66 51.08
CA ASP A 192 9.88 -27.17 52.45
C ASP A 192 8.42 -27.31 52.93
N ILE A 193 7.44 -27.36 52.01
CA ILE A 193 6.01 -27.24 52.32
C ILE A 193 5.24 -28.54 52.11
N LEU A 194 5.59 -29.29 51.07
CA LEU A 194 4.89 -30.49 50.65
C LEU A 194 5.70 -31.74 51.00
N GLU A 195 5.01 -32.81 51.38
CA GLU A 195 5.64 -34.11 51.55
C GLU A 195 5.53 -34.89 50.24
N PHE A 196 6.65 -35.09 49.55
CA PHE A 196 6.72 -35.88 48.32
C PHE A 196 8.01 -36.68 48.24
N ASP A 197 8.03 -37.69 47.36
CA ASP A 197 9.26 -38.41 47.03
C ASP A 197 10.03 -37.69 45.93
N ARG A 198 9.33 -37.10 44.95
CA ARG A 198 9.93 -36.44 43.77
C ARG A 198 9.10 -35.24 43.33
N CYS A 199 9.77 -34.15 42.94
CA CYS A 199 9.13 -32.96 42.41
C CYS A 199 9.85 -32.42 41.18
N VAL A 200 9.07 -31.95 40.21
CA VAL A 200 9.55 -31.40 38.94
C VAL A 200 8.71 -30.19 38.59
N THR A 201 9.36 -29.12 38.17
CA THR A 201 8.69 -28.07 37.42
C THR A 201 8.96 -28.23 35.94
N ALA A 202 7.94 -28.00 35.11
CA ALA A 202 8.08 -28.04 33.66
C ALA A 202 7.58 -26.74 33.03
N ARG A 203 8.33 -26.21 32.07
CA ARG A 203 8.02 -24.96 31.38
C ARG A 203 7.42 -25.24 30.01
N ARG A 204 6.35 -24.51 29.68
CA ARG A 204 5.75 -24.52 28.34
C ARG A 204 6.64 -23.78 27.35
N ARG A 205 6.93 -24.42 26.21
CA ARG A 205 7.62 -23.84 25.05
C ARG A 205 6.80 -24.15 23.80
N GLY A 206 5.89 -23.25 23.44
CA GLY A 206 4.94 -23.45 22.35
C GLY A 206 3.94 -24.57 22.68
N ASP A 207 3.97 -25.64 21.90
CA ASP A 207 3.09 -26.81 22.05
C ASP A 207 3.71 -27.96 22.86
N ARG A 208 4.84 -27.70 23.52
CA ARG A 208 5.57 -28.66 24.34
C ARG A 208 5.75 -28.19 25.77
N VAL A 209 5.77 -29.13 26.69
CA VAL A 209 6.03 -28.93 28.12
C VAL A 209 7.33 -29.64 28.46
N VAL A 210 8.36 -28.86 28.73
CA VAL A 210 9.75 -29.33 28.89
C VAL A 210 10.14 -29.21 30.36
N PRO A 211 10.76 -30.24 30.98
CA PRO A 211 11.30 -30.14 32.33
C PRO A 211 12.21 -28.90 32.47
N ALA A 212 11.99 -28.13 33.54
CA ALA A 212 12.69 -26.89 33.82
C ALA A 212 13.65 -27.06 35.01
N VAL A 213 13.13 -27.52 36.14
CA VAL A 213 13.91 -27.79 37.37
C VAL A 213 13.42 -29.10 38.00
N LEU A 214 14.36 -29.85 38.56
CA LEU A 214 14.17 -31.15 39.20
C LEU A 214 14.53 -31.04 40.68
N SER A 215 13.78 -31.67 41.57
CA SER A 215 14.18 -31.85 42.96
C SER A 215 15.41 -32.75 43.05
N ASP A 216 16.18 -32.66 44.14
CA ASP A 216 17.41 -33.45 44.34
C ASP A 216 17.19 -34.98 44.27
N SER A 217 15.95 -35.41 44.50
CA SER A 217 15.50 -36.80 44.44
C SER A 217 15.18 -37.33 43.04
N VAL A 218 15.29 -36.50 41.99
CA VAL A 218 14.95 -36.87 40.60
C VAL A 218 16.19 -36.90 39.71
N THR A 219 16.35 -37.99 38.95
CA THR A 219 17.43 -38.11 37.96
C THR A 219 16.98 -37.71 36.55
N GLU A 220 17.92 -37.28 35.69
CA GLU A 220 17.60 -36.87 34.30
C GLU A 220 16.96 -37.98 33.45
N ASP A 221 17.21 -39.26 33.79
CA ASP A 221 16.63 -40.41 33.09
C ASP A 221 15.14 -40.63 33.45
N GLU A 222 14.64 -39.98 34.50
CA GLU A 222 13.28 -40.13 35.04
C GLU A 222 12.33 -39.01 34.60
N VAL A 223 12.76 -38.15 33.67
CA VAL A 223 11.96 -37.05 33.12
C VAL A 223 11.94 -37.07 31.59
N ARG A 224 10.78 -36.71 31.03
CA ARG A 224 10.58 -36.56 29.58
C ARG A 224 9.84 -35.27 29.25
N THR A 225 9.92 -34.86 27.99
CA THR A 225 9.09 -33.78 27.44
C THR A 225 7.73 -34.34 27.05
N PHE A 226 6.67 -33.56 27.27
CA PHE A 226 5.30 -33.89 26.91
C PHE A 226 4.79 -32.90 25.86
N ASP A 227 3.95 -33.35 24.93
CA ASP A 227 3.14 -32.45 24.12
C ASP A 227 1.96 -31.90 24.96
N VAL A 228 1.43 -30.73 24.62
CA VAL A 228 0.27 -30.17 25.34
C VAL A 228 -0.95 -31.09 25.16
N GLY A 229 -1.60 -31.45 26.27
CA GLY A 229 -2.66 -32.47 26.32
C GLY A 229 -2.18 -33.92 26.42
N GLU A 230 -0.86 -34.17 26.46
CA GLU A 230 -0.29 -35.52 26.65
C GLU A 230 -0.01 -35.81 28.13
N GLY A 231 -0.56 -36.91 28.64
CA GLY A 231 -0.36 -37.33 30.02
C GLY A 231 -0.92 -36.32 31.03
N VAL A 232 -0.62 -36.53 32.31
CA VAL A 232 -1.07 -35.63 33.38
C VAL A 232 -0.48 -34.23 33.20
N VAL A 233 0.84 -34.12 33.00
CA VAL A 233 1.57 -32.85 32.84
C VAL A 233 1.06 -32.02 31.66
N GLY A 234 0.92 -32.64 30.48
CA GLY A 234 0.45 -31.95 29.29
C GLY A 234 -1.02 -31.54 29.41
N THR A 235 -1.86 -32.36 30.05
CA THR A 235 -3.28 -32.06 30.28
C THR A 235 -3.46 -30.91 31.27
N THR A 236 -2.69 -30.89 32.36
CA THR A 236 -2.70 -29.76 33.32
C THR A 236 -2.37 -28.43 32.63
N VAL A 237 -1.36 -28.39 31.73
CA VAL A 237 -1.05 -27.18 30.95
C VAL A 237 -2.20 -26.83 30.00
N ALA A 238 -2.77 -27.83 29.32
CA ALA A 238 -3.81 -27.61 28.31
C ALA A 238 -5.12 -27.07 28.90
N GLU A 239 -5.54 -27.66 30.02
CA GLU A 239 -6.82 -27.36 30.66
C GLU A 239 -6.72 -26.27 31.72
N GLN A 240 -5.51 -25.97 32.22
CA GLN A 240 -5.27 -25.00 33.30
C GLN A 240 -6.02 -25.37 34.59
N GLU A 241 -6.17 -26.68 34.84
CA GLU A 241 -6.80 -27.25 36.02
C GLU A 241 -5.82 -28.16 36.76
N THR A 242 -5.86 -28.12 38.10
CA THR A 242 -5.11 -29.04 38.94
C THR A 242 -5.61 -30.47 38.77
N ILE A 243 -4.69 -31.41 38.55
CA ILE A 243 -4.98 -32.83 38.40
C ILE A 243 -4.38 -33.58 39.59
N VAL A 244 -5.21 -34.39 40.25
CA VAL A 244 -4.81 -35.24 41.38
C VAL A 244 -4.99 -36.70 40.99
N VAL A 245 -3.99 -37.51 41.30
CA VAL A 245 -4.00 -38.96 41.09
C VAL A 245 -3.73 -39.62 42.43
N ASP A 246 -4.78 -40.15 43.06
CA ASP A 246 -4.66 -40.77 44.39
C ASP A 246 -4.12 -42.19 44.33
N ASN A 247 -4.47 -42.95 43.28
CA ASN A 247 -4.04 -44.34 43.09
C ASN A 247 -3.80 -44.64 41.61
N LEU A 248 -2.54 -44.87 41.23
CA LEU A 248 -2.17 -45.52 39.99
C LEU A 248 -2.39 -47.04 40.12
N SER A 249 -3.34 -47.59 39.36
CA SER A 249 -3.64 -49.02 39.36
C SER A 249 -2.48 -49.80 38.75
N VAL A 250 -1.95 -50.76 39.51
CA VAL A 250 -0.99 -51.78 39.03
C VAL A 250 -1.72 -52.73 38.07
N ASP A 251 -0.96 -53.25 37.09
CA ASP A 251 -1.29 -54.23 36.05
C ASP A 251 -2.68 -54.92 36.13
N PRO A 252 -3.56 -54.80 35.11
CA PRO A 252 -4.86 -55.49 35.05
C PRO A 252 -4.78 -57.03 35.10
N ALA A 253 -3.58 -57.62 35.12
CA ALA A 253 -3.35 -59.05 35.25
C ALA A 253 -3.36 -59.60 36.70
N ASP A 254 -3.32 -58.76 37.76
CA ASP A 254 -3.29 -59.23 39.16
C ASP A 254 -4.33 -58.53 40.07
N PRO A 255 -5.58 -59.04 40.12
CA PRO A 255 -6.66 -58.44 40.92
C PRO A 255 -6.53 -58.63 42.44
N ASP A 256 -5.49 -59.31 42.94
CA ASP A 256 -5.29 -59.56 44.37
C ASP A 256 -4.45 -58.46 45.08
N GLU A 257 -3.89 -57.47 44.35
CA GLU A 257 -3.29 -56.26 44.95
C GLU A 257 -4.33 -55.14 45.24
N LEU A 258 -5.59 -55.37 44.87
CA LEU A 258 -6.73 -54.53 45.27
C LEU A 258 -7.08 -54.81 46.74
N GLU A 259 -6.32 -54.28 47.68
CA GLU A 259 -6.76 -53.89 49.03
C GLU A 259 -5.52 -53.69 49.91
N ASP A 260 -5.25 -52.45 50.31
CA ASP A 260 -4.65 -52.26 51.63
C ASP A 260 -5.67 -52.79 52.67
N PRO A 261 -5.35 -53.85 53.44
CA PRO A 261 -6.26 -54.43 54.42
C PRO A 261 -6.61 -53.47 55.58
N ALA A 262 -5.93 -52.32 55.68
CA ALA A 262 -6.05 -51.39 56.79
C ALA A 262 -7.04 -50.21 56.57
N SER A 263 -7.55 -49.97 55.36
CA SER A 263 -8.51 -48.86 55.14
C SER A 263 -9.47 -49.08 53.96
N PRO A 264 -10.58 -49.81 54.15
CA PRO A 264 -11.61 -49.92 53.14
C PRO A 264 -12.45 -48.63 53.10
N GLY A 265 -12.32 -47.86 52.01
CA GLY A 265 -13.34 -46.89 51.61
C GLY A 265 -13.23 -45.49 52.23
N ARG A 266 -12.06 -44.84 52.14
CA ARG A 266 -12.03 -43.38 52.18
C ARG A 266 -12.28 -42.83 50.78
N THR A 267 -13.54 -42.86 50.33
CA THR A 267 -13.99 -41.86 49.34
C THR A 267 -13.80 -40.50 50.00
N VAL A 268 -12.73 -39.80 49.65
CA VAL A 268 -12.55 -38.40 50.04
C VAL A 268 -13.61 -37.62 49.28
N GLY A 269 -14.74 -37.39 49.94
CA GLY A 269 -15.80 -36.52 49.46
C GLY A 269 -15.31 -35.08 49.46
N GLY A 270 -14.68 -34.66 48.38
CA GLY A 270 -14.47 -33.25 48.00
C GLY A 270 -15.07 -33.04 46.61
N THR A 271 -16.11 -32.21 46.51
CA THR A 271 -17.07 -32.17 45.39
C THR A 271 -16.64 -31.46 44.10
N ASP A 272 -15.36 -31.20 43.84
CA ASP A 272 -14.95 -30.45 42.62
C ASP A 272 -13.60 -30.84 42.00
N ARG A 273 -12.96 -31.96 42.40
CA ARG A 273 -11.64 -32.34 41.84
C ARG A 273 -11.74 -33.32 40.69
N ARG A 274 -10.86 -33.14 39.69
CA ARG A 274 -10.71 -34.05 38.56
C ARG A 274 -9.70 -35.15 38.90
N GLU A 275 -10.20 -36.38 38.98
CA GLU A 275 -9.38 -37.57 39.19
C GLU A 275 -8.63 -37.89 37.88
N GLY A 276 -7.30 -37.87 37.93
CA GLY A 276 -6.43 -37.95 36.76
C GLY A 276 -6.00 -39.35 36.35
N SER A 277 -6.55 -40.40 36.96
CA SER A 277 -6.12 -41.79 36.74
C SER A 277 -6.25 -42.25 35.28
N ASP A 278 -7.23 -41.73 34.53
CA ASP A 278 -7.47 -42.04 33.13
C ASP A 278 -6.40 -41.51 32.16
N VAL A 279 -5.66 -40.46 32.56
CA VAL A 279 -4.62 -39.80 31.74
C VAL A 279 -3.22 -40.00 32.33
N ALA A 280 -3.09 -40.80 33.38
CA ALA A 280 -1.82 -41.05 34.05
C ALA A 280 -0.96 -42.05 33.25
N ASP A 281 0.26 -41.62 32.93
CA ASP A 281 1.27 -42.41 32.22
C ASP A 281 2.61 -42.25 32.97
N PRO A 282 2.82 -43.03 34.05
CA PRO A 282 3.97 -42.86 34.94
C PRO A 282 5.27 -43.26 34.23
N VAL A 283 6.31 -42.45 34.42
CA VAL A 283 7.67 -42.70 33.91
C VAL A 283 8.47 -43.69 34.76
N ALA A 284 8.00 -43.99 35.97
CA ALA A 284 8.60 -44.97 36.88
C ALA A 284 7.52 -45.80 37.58
N ASP A 285 7.79 -47.10 37.76
CA ASP A 285 6.82 -48.09 38.24
C ASP A 285 6.50 -47.99 39.75
N ASP A 286 7.32 -47.26 40.51
CA ASP A 286 7.17 -47.04 41.95
C ASP A 286 6.22 -45.88 42.30
N ILE A 287 5.87 -45.02 41.34
CA ILE A 287 4.95 -43.90 41.55
C ILE A 287 3.52 -44.43 41.77
N ARG A 288 2.90 -44.01 42.88
CA ARG A 288 1.54 -44.44 43.29
C ARG A 288 0.54 -43.30 43.33
N SER A 289 0.98 -42.10 43.68
CA SER A 289 0.14 -40.90 43.68
C SER A 289 0.89 -39.68 43.12
N ALA A 290 0.13 -38.70 42.60
CA ALA A 290 0.68 -37.51 41.97
C ALA A 290 -0.28 -36.31 42.07
N ILE A 291 0.28 -35.12 42.22
CA ILE A 291 -0.41 -33.85 42.00
C ILE A 291 0.31 -33.07 40.89
N SER A 292 -0.47 -32.48 39.99
CA SER A 292 0.03 -31.66 38.89
C SER A 292 -0.77 -30.37 38.85
N VAL A 293 -0.10 -29.26 39.12
CA VAL A 293 -0.69 -27.94 39.31
C VAL A 293 -0.17 -26.99 38.23
N PRO A 294 -1.03 -26.20 37.57
CA PRO A 294 -0.58 -25.24 36.56
C PRO A 294 0.11 -24.02 37.19
N ILE A 295 1.31 -23.69 36.70
CA ILE A 295 1.97 -22.40 36.96
C ILE A 295 1.48 -21.44 35.87
N GLY A 296 0.21 -21.04 36.00
CA GLY A 296 -0.51 -20.29 34.97
C GLY A 296 -0.35 -20.93 33.59
N SER A 297 -0.28 -20.09 32.55
CA SER A 297 -0.08 -20.55 31.16
C SER A 297 1.37 -20.98 30.84
N HIS A 298 2.28 -20.81 31.81
CA HIS A 298 3.72 -20.83 31.62
C HIS A 298 4.36 -22.18 31.90
N GLY A 299 3.71 -23.04 32.67
CA GLY A 299 4.25 -24.35 33.04
C GLY A 299 3.40 -25.10 34.05
N VAL A 300 4.00 -26.11 34.69
CA VAL A 300 3.39 -26.89 35.78
C VAL A 300 4.39 -27.16 36.90
N LEU A 301 3.85 -27.35 38.10
CA LEU A 301 4.50 -27.97 39.25
C LEU A 301 3.93 -29.38 39.41
N GLN A 302 4.78 -30.40 39.33
CA GLN A 302 4.40 -31.79 39.52
C GLN A 302 5.10 -32.33 40.78
N ALA A 303 4.34 -32.90 41.70
CA ALA A 303 4.87 -33.64 42.85
C ALA A 303 4.29 -35.06 42.84
N VAL A 304 5.13 -36.05 43.10
CA VAL A 304 4.74 -37.47 43.07
C VAL A 304 5.25 -38.20 44.31
N SER A 305 4.52 -39.25 44.71
CA SER A 305 4.87 -40.12 45.82
C SER A 305 4.69 -41.60 45.49
N ASN A 306 5.50 -42.43 46.14
CA ASN A 306 5.43 -43.88 46.17
C ASN A 306 4.33 -44.41 47.10
N GLY A 307 3.71 -43.53 47.91
CA GLY A 307 2.56 -43.85 48.74
C GLY A 307 1.22 -43.72 48.01
N TYR A 308 0.24 -44.52 48.43
CA TYR A 308 -1.15 -44.39 47.98
C TYR A 308 -1.85 -43.23 48.69
N ALA A 309 -2.61 -42.42 47.95
CA ALA A 309 -3.34 -41.25 48.45
C ALA A 309 -2.48 -40.35 49.38
N ALA A 310 -1.23 -40.10 48.99
CA ALA A 310 -0.25 -39.42 49.84
C ALA A 310 -0.55 -37.92 50.02
N PHE A 311 -1.27 -37.31 49.08
CA PHE A 311 -1.57 -35.87 49.08
C PHE A 311 -2.98 -35.62 49.59
N ASP A 312 -3.12 -34.85 50.68
CA ASP A 312 -4.42 -34.44 51.18
C ASP A 312 -4.93 -33.13 50.51
N ASP A 313 -6.16 -32.75 50.82
CA ASP A 313 -6.80 -31.53 50.33
C ASP A 313 -5.97 -30.26 50.58
N ARG A 314 -5.22 -30.21 51.68
CA ARG A 314 -4.39 -29.06 52.06
C ARG A 314 -3.09 -29.07 51.29
N ASP A 315 -2.50 -30.23 51.01
CA ASP A 315 -1.30 -30.32 50.16
C ASP A 315 -1.58 -29.79 48.74
N VAL A 316 -2.76 -30.09 48.19
CA VAL A 316 -3.22 -29.52 46.92
C VAL A 316 -3.35 -28.00 47.00
N GLU A 317 -3.99 -27.48 48.06
CA GLU A 317 -4.16 -26.03 48.26
C GLU A 317 -2.80 -25.31 48.39
N PHE A 318 -1.84 -25.90 49.10
CA PHE A 318 -0.49 -25.35 49.22
C PHE A 318 0.26 -25.38 47.89
N ALA A 319 0.16 -26.46 47.11
CA ALA A 319 0.76 -26.55 45.79
C ALA A 319 0.16 -25.52 44.81
N GLU A 320 -1.16 -25.31 44.85
CA GLU A 320 -1.86 -24.25 44.08
C GLU A 320 -1.39 -22.85 44.47
N LEU A 321 -1.20 -22.58 45.76
CA LEU A 321 -0.69 -21.29 46.22
C LEU A 321 0.73 -21.03 45.74
N LEU A 322 1.63 -22.03 45.81
CA LEU A 322 2.99 -21.94 45.29
C LEU A 322 3.00 -21.67 43.79
N ALA A 323 2.25 -22.47 43.02
CA ALA A 323 2.17 -22.31 41.57
C ALA A 323 1.57 -20.96 41.15
N SER A 324 0.57 -20.46 41.89
CA SER A 324 -0.04 -19.15 41.65
C SER A 324 0.95 -18.00 41.89
N HIS A 325 1.73 -18.07 42.97
CA HIS A 325 2.75 -17.05 43.26
C HIS A 325 3.87 -17.07 42.22
N ALA A 326 4.31 -18.25 41.79
CA ALA A 326 5.25 -18.41 40.70
C ALA A 326 4.70 -17.82 39.38
N ALA A 327 3.44 -18.10 39.03
CA ALA A 327 2.82 -17.59 37.82
C ALA A 327 2.76 -16.05 37.78
N ASN A 328 2.34 -15.42 38.88
CA ASN A 328 2.31 -13.95 39.00
C ASN A 328 3.70 -13.33 38.86
N ALA A 329 4.72 -13.94 39.45
CA ALA A 329 6.10 -13.46 39.32
C ALA A 329 6.60 -13.57 37.86
N ILE A 330 6.29 -14.66 37.16
CA ILE A 330 6.64 -14.83 35.75
C ILE A 330 5.95 -13.79 34.87
N GLU A 331 4.65 -13.57 35.06
CA GLU A 331 3.89 -12.56 34.31
C GLU A 331 4.46 -11.15 34.51
N GLN A 332 4.85 -10.81 35.74
CA GLN A 332 5.50 -9.53 36.04
C GLN A 332 6.85 -9.39 35.30
N ILE A 333 7.70 -10.42 35.35
CA ILE A 333 9.02 -10.43 34.68
C ILE A 333 8.86 -10.30 33.16
N GLU A 334 7.94 -11.04 32.55
CA GLU A 334 7.68 -10.99 31.10
C GLU A 334 7.18 -9.62 30.68
N THR A 335 6.25 -9.03 31.43
CA THR A 335 5.72 -7.67 31.16
C THR A 335 6.82 -6.62 31.23
N GLU A 336 7.64 -6.66 32.27
CA GLU A 336 8.72 -5.69 32.44
C GLU A 336 9.80 -5.83 31.34
N THR A 337 10.13 -7.07 30.97
CA THR A 337 11.08 -7.36 29.89
C THR A 337 10.56 -6.90 28.52
N ALA A 338 9.26 -7.11 28.26
CA ALA A 338 8.62 -6.65 27.02
C ALA A 338 8.63 -5.11 26.92
N LEU A 339 8.29 -4.41 28.01
CA LEU A 339 8.33 -2.94 28.05
C LEU A 339 9.75 -2.39 27.82
N ARG A 340 10.77 -3.00 28.45
CA ARG A 340 12.18 -2.62 28.22
C ARG A 340 12.58 -2.83 26.76
N THR A 341 12.24 -3.98 26.19
CA THR A 341 12.57 -4.30 24.79
C THR A 341 11.93 -3.33 23.81
N GLU A 342 10.66 -2.97 24.01
CA GLU A 342 9.97 -2.02 23.12
C GLU A 342 10.54 -0.60 23.26
N ARG A 343 10.86 -0.17 24.48
CA ARG A 343 11.54 1.12 24.71
C ARG A 343 12.89 1.17 23.99
N ASP A 344 13.71 0.13 24.14
CA ASP A 344 15.04 0.07 23.51
C ASP A 344 14.93 0.04 21.98
N ARG A 345 13.90 -0.62 21.45
CA ARG A 345 13.59 -0.62 20.01
C ARG A 345 13.20 0.77 19.49
N LEU A 346 12.34 1.50 20.21
CA LEU A 346 11.92 2.85 19.82
C LEU A 346 13.08 3.84 19.87
N ALA A 347 13.94 3.75 20.89
CA ALA A 347 15.17 4.55 20.96
C ALA A 347 16.10 4.27 19.77
N ALA A 348 16.32 2.99 19.45
CA ALA A 348 17.13 2.61 18.29
C ALA A 348 16.53 3.12 16.95
N LEU A 349 15.20 3.15 16.80
CA LEU A 349 14.55 3.70 15.60
C LEU A 349 14.76 5.21 15.47
N PHE A 350 14.70 5.95 16.59
CA PHE A 350 14.95 7.39 16.60
C PHE A 350 16.39 7.70 16.19
N GLU A 351 17.37 7.02 16.81
CA GLU A 351 18.79 7.23 16.53
C GLU A 351 19.19 6.85 15.09
N ASN A 352 18.70 5.71 14.58
CA ASN A 352 19.15 5.18 13.28
C ASN A 352 18.33 5.66 12.07
N LEU A 353 17.32 6.53 12.25
CA LEU A 353 16.54 7.03 11.11
C LEU A 353 17.40 7.97 10.25
N PRO A 354 17.54 7.75 8.93
CA PRO A 354 18.35 8.60 8.05
C PRO A 354 17.70 9.95 7.73
N LEU A 355 16.66 10.34 8.48
CA LEU A 355 15.99 11.62 8.35
C LEU A 355 16.26 12.45 9.60
N PRO A 356 16.53 13.76 9.47
CA PRO A 356 16.62 14.66 10.61
C PRO A 356 15.37 14.59 11.49
N MET A 357 15.57 14.23 12.77
CA MET A 357 14.52 14.17 13.77
C MET A 357 14.89 14.92 15.04
N ALA A 358 13.91 15.63 15.59
CA ALA A 358 13.99 16.30 16.88
C ALA A 358 12.76 15.96 17.73
N ARG A 359 12.98 15.72 19.02
CA ARG A 359 11.94 15.55 20.03
C ARG A 359 11.87 16.80 20.89
N THR A 360 10.74 17.49 20.85
CA THR A 360 10.47 18.68 21.67
C THR A 360 9.46 18.33 22.75
N VAL A 361 9.76 18.67 24.00
CA VAL A 361 8.83 18.55 25.12
C VAL A 361 8.22 19.92 25.39
N VAL A 362 6.91 19.93 25.61
CA VAL A 362 6.12 21.10 25.98
C VAL A 362 5.50 20.82 27.34
N ASP A 363 5.88 21.64 28.33
CA ASP A 363 5.36 21.51 29.70
C ASP A 363 3.95 22.11 29.86
N GLU A 364 3.35 21.97 31.05
CA GLU A 364 2.03 22.53 31.37
C GLU A 364 1.95 24.06 31.23
N ARG A 365 3.08 24.77 31.21
CA ARG A 365 3.17 26.23 31.06
C ARG A 365 3.35 26.65 29.60
N GLY A 366 3.48 25.69 28.67
CA GLY A 366 3.77 25.93 27.26
C GLY A 366 5.26 26.23 26.99
N GLU A 367 6.13 26.00 27.96
CA GLU A 367 7.57 26.15 27.79
C GLU A 367 8.12 24.97 26.99
N ARG A 368 8.91 25.28 25.95
CA ARG A 368 9.40 24.31 24.97
C ARG A 368 10.86 24.00 25.21
N THR A 369 11.16 22.72 25.37
CA THR A 369 12.53 22.23 25.54
C THR A 369 12.84 21.21 24.46
N LEU A 370 13.97 21.39 23.77
CA LEU A 370 14.49 20.38 22.87
C LEU A 370 15.06 19.24 23.73
N ALA A 371 14.39 18.09 23.72
CA ALA A 371 14.75 16.97 24.58
C ALA A 371 15.78 16.04 23.91
N GLU A 372 15.68 15.85 22.60
CA GLU A 372 16.53 14.90 21.88
C GLU A 372 16.61 15.22 20.37
N THR A 373 17.74 14.88 19.76
CA THR A 373 17.98 14.98 18.31
C THR A 373 18.73 13.74 17.86
N ASN A 374 18.45 13.23 16.65
CA ASN A 374 19.23 12.14 16.09
C ASN A 374 20.44 12.65 15.29
N ASP A 375 21.36 11.75 14.95
CA ASP A 375 22.60 12.08 14.21
C ASP A 375 22.30 12.80 12.89
N ALA A 376 21.26 12.36 12.14
CA ALA A 376 20.88 13.01 10.89
C ALA A 376 20.46 14.47 11.07
N PHE A 377 19.84 14.82 12.22
CA PHE A 377 19.49 16.20 12.56
C PHE A 377 20.73 17.04 12.84
N VAL A 378 21.69 16.48 13.57
CA VAL A 378 22.97 17.14 13.84
C VAL A 378 23.76 17.34 12.54
N ASP A 379 23.84 16.35 11.66
CA ASP A 379 24.54 16.46 10.38
C ASP A 379 23.91 17.50 9.46
N THR A 380 22.58 17.55 9.41
CA THR A 380 21.85 18.43 8.49
C THR A 380 21.81 19.88 9.00
N PHE A 381 21.54 20.09 10.29
CA PHE A 381 21.31 21.42 10.85
C PHE A 381 22.44 21.94 11.74
N GLY A 382 23.31 21.06 12.24
CA GLY A 382 24.46 21.42 13.07
C GLY A 382 24.12 21.66 14.55
N TYR A 383 22.94 21.24 15.01
CA TYR A 383 22.47 21.44 16.38
C TYR A 383 22.18 20.11 17.06
N ASP A 384 22.72 19.95 18.26
CA ASP A 384 22.49 18.80 19.15
C ASP A 384 21.71 19.24 20.40
N ALA A 385 20.75 18.44 20.83
CA ALA A 385 19.93 18.70 22.02
C ALA A 385 20.74 18.80 23.32
N ALA A 386 21.92 18.18 23.41
CA ALA A 386 22.79 18.25 24.59
C ALA A 386 23.44 19.63 24.76
N ASP A 387 23.67 20.34 23.66
CA ASP A 387 24.42 21.60 23.64
C ASP A 387 23.61 22.82 23.20
N SER A 388 22.37 22.63 22.69
CA SER A 388 21.55 23.70 22.11
C SER A 388 20.16 23.77 22.74
N SER A 389 19.71 24.98 23.04
CA SER A 389 18.32 25.22 23.48
C SER A 389 17.33 25.19 22.31
N TYR A 390 16.05 24.97 22.60
CA TYR A 390 14.98 24.99 21.59
C TYR A 390 14.97 26.30 20.79
N ASP A 391 15.07 27.45 21.48
CA ASP A 391 15.04 28.76 20.82
C ASP A 391 16.26 29.00 19.93
N GLU A 392 17.46 28.56 20.35
CA GLU A 392 18.67 28.66 19.51
C GLU A 392 18.55 27.84 18.23
N VAL A 393 18.03 26.62 18.30
CA VAL A 393 17.81 25.79 17.11
C VAL A 393 16.79 26.47 16.20
N VAL A 394 15.66 26.90 16.74
CA VAL A 394 14.58 27.55 15.99
C VAL A 394 15.06 28.83 15.29
N GLU A 395 15.81 29.70 15.97
CA GLU A 395 16.39 30.90 15.36
C GLU A 395 17.48 30.58 14.32
N GLY A 396 18.25 29.51 14.55
CA GLY A 396 19.33 29.06 13.67
C GLY A 396 18.83 28.50 12.34
N ILE A 397 17.82 27.61 12.40
CA ILE A 397 17.31 26.88 11.23
C ILE A 397 16.22 27.63 10.47
N MET A 398 15.52 28.60 11.08
CA MET A 398 14.47 29.35 10.38
C MET A 398 15.01 30.61 9.69
N SER A 399 14.30 31.04 8.64
CA SER A 399 14.47 32.39 8.09
C SER A 399 13.75 33.41 8.99
N PRO A 400 14.26 34.64 9.17
CA PRO A 400 13.58 35.70 9.93
C PRO A 400 12.17 36.03 9.41
N GLU A 401 11.89 35.72 8.14
CA GLU A 401 10.61 35.97 7.46
C GLU A 401 9.67 34.75 7.50
N ALA A 402 10.11 33.61 8.04
CA ALA A 402 9.31 32.39 8.10
C ALA A 402 8.29 32.45 9.24
N GLU A 403 7.04 32.03 8.97
CA GLU A 403 6.05 31.81 10.02
C GLU A 403 6.53 30.69 10.96
N ARG A 404 6.43 30.95 12.27
CA ARG A 404 6.75 29.96 13.29
C ARG A 404 5.70 28.85 13.25
N PHE A 405 6.18 27.61 13.32
CA PHE A 405 5.29 26.46 13.44
C PHE A 405 4.56 26.49 14.79
N ASP A 406 3.23 26.49 14.74
CA ASP A 406 2.35 26.59 15.91
C ASP A 406 2.19 25.22 16.58
N HIS A 407 3.01 24.97 17.59
CA HIS A 407 2.95 23.76 18.39
C HIS A 407 1.68 23.70 19.26
N ASP A 408 1.15 24.85 19.70
CA ASP A 408 0.00 24.90 20.59
C ASP A 408 -1.26 24.47 19.82
N ALA A 409 -1.40 24.92 18.57
CA ALA A 409 -2.46 24.46 17.68
C ALA A 409 -2.35 22.97 17.34
N LEU A 410 -1.13 22.46 17.13
CA LEU A 410 -0.88 21.03 16.88
C LEU A 410 -1.29 20.15 18.08
N ILE A 411 -0.84 20.53 19.29
CA ILE A 411 -1.12 19.80 20.53
C ILE A 411 -2.62 19.83 20.84
N ALA A 412 -3.27 20.98 20.63
CA ALA A 412 -4.72 21.10 20.84
C ALA A 412 -5.54 20.27 19.84
N ALA A 413 -5.04 20.07 18.62
CA ALA A 413 -5.69 19.25 17.61
C ALA A 413 -5.46 17.74 17.81
N ASP A 414 -4.35 17.33 18.46
CA ASP A 414 -3.92 15.94 18.64
C ASP A 414 -3.84 15.15 17.32
N GLU A 415 -3.49 15.84 16.23
CA GLU A 415 -3.38 15.26 14.90
C GLU A 415 -2.01 15.56 14.27
N PRO A 416 -1.37 14.58 13.61
CA PRO A 416 -0.09 14.80 12.96
C PRO A 416 -0.25 15.73 11.75
N THR A 417 0.62 16.73 11.65
CA THR A 417 0.60 17.72 10.56
C THR A 417 1.78 17.52 9.63
N ARG A 418 1.58 17.79 8.34
CA ARG A 418 2.61 17.75 7.31
C ARG A 418 2.61 19.08 6.55
N LEU A 419 3.74 19.79 6.59
CA LEU A 419 3.87 21.10 5.94
C LEU A 419 5.21 21.24 5.22
N GLU A 420 5.17 22.00 4.12
CA GLU A 420 6.37 22.39 3.41
C GLU A 420 7.03 23.58 4.11
N VAL A 421 8.32 23.45 4.42
CA VAL A 421 9.09 24.45 5.14
C VAL A 421 10.42 24.70 4.45
N GLN A 422 10.97 25.90 4.62
CA GLN A 422 12.37 26.13 4.32
C GLN A 422 13.16 26.18 5.62
N ARG A 423 14.31 25.48 5.65
CA ARG A 423 15.25 25.51 6.78
C ARG A 423 16.68 25.76 6.30
N ARG A 424 17.47 26.43 7.14
CA ARG A 424 18.91 26.60 6.95
C ARG A 424 19.60 25.33 7.44
N ALA A 425 20.09 24.54 6.50
CA ALA A 425 21.02 23.44 6.73
C ALA A 425 22.46 23.97 6.80
N THR A 426 23.41 23.10 7.15
CA THR A 426 24.85 23.41 7.26
C THR A 426 25.48 23.89 5.94
N ASP A 427 24.92 23.49 4.79
CA ASP A 427 25.39 23.86 3.45
C ASP A 427 24.54 24.94 2.75
N GLY A 428 23.48 25.43 3.39
CA GLY A 428 22.64 26.49 2.85
C GLY A 428 21.16 26.35 3.16
N MET A 429 20.34 27.14 2.47
CA MET A 429 18.89 27.07 2.62
C MET A 429 18.34 25.91 1.80
N ARG A 430 17.57 25.02 2.43
CA ARG A 430 16.91 23.89 1.77
C ARG A 430 15.42 23.83 2.05
N SER A 431 14.68 23.17 1.15
CA SER A 431 13.26 22.87 1.32
C SER A 431 13.08 21.50 1.96
N PHE A 432 12.25 21.44 3.00
CA PHE A 432 11.87 20.21 3.67
C PHE A 432 10.36 20.05 3.74
N ILE A 433 9.90 18.81 3.81
CA ILE A 433 8.61 18.51 4.42
C ILE A 433 8.82 18.24 5.90
N LEU A 434 8.28 19.11 6.75
CA LEU A 434 8.19 18.89 8.18
C LEU A 434 6.95 18.04 8.47
N HIS A 435 7.17 16.87 9.06
CA HIS A 435 6.12 16.07 9.67
C HIS A 435 6.21 16.23 11.20
N ALA A 436 5.19 16.84 11.79
CA ALA A 436 5.11 17.07 13.23
C ALA A 436 4.05 16.16 13.83
N ILE A 437 4.46 15.28 14.75
CA ILE A 437 3.60 14.28 15.38
C ILE A 437 3.49 14.60 16.88
N PRO A 438 2.29 15.01 17.36
CA PRO A 438 2.08 15.21 18.78
C PRO A 438 1.84 13.88 19.50
N VAL A 439 2.30 13.79 20.74
CA VAL A 439 2.00 12.72 21.70
C VAL A 439 1.59 13.42 23.00
N VAL A 440 0.29 13.49 23.24
CA VAL A 440 -0.29 14.21 24.38
C VAL A 440 -0.39 13.29 25.58
N GLN A 441 0.23 13.66 26.71
CA GLN A 441 0.09 12.99 27.99
C GLN A 441 -0.45 13.97 29.05
N PRO A 442 -0.95 13.49 30.21
CA PRO A 442 -1.59 14.34 31.21
C PRO A 442 -0.67 15.42 31.82
N GLU A 443 0.63 15.17 31.92
CA GLU A 443 1.60 16.05 32.60
C GLU A 443 2.55 16.77 31.60
N GLU A 444 2.79 16.18 30.42
CA GLU A 444 3.64 16.76 29.38
C GLU A 444 3.14 16.39 27.98
N SER A 445 3.38 17.26 27.00
CA SER A 445 3.13 16.97 25.59
C SER A 445 4.44 16.88 24.84
N VAL A 446 4.61 15.85 24.02
CA VAL A 446 5.82 15.64 23.21
C VAL A 446 5.48 15.87 21.75
N VAL A 447 6.33 16.57 21.01
CA VAL A 447 6.21 16.75 19.57
C VAL A 447 7.46 16.19 18.90
N TYR A 448 7.28 15.18 18.05
CA TYR A 448 8.32 14.69 17.16
C TYR A 448 8.29 15.47 15.86
N SER A 449 9.42 16.08 15.49
CA SER A 449 9.60 16.84 14.26
C SER A 449 10.54 16.08 13.33
N ILE A 450 10.04 15.62 12.18
CA ILE A 450 10.79 14.88 11.16
C ILE A 450 10.91 15.76 9.91
N TYR A 451 12.12 15.92 9.37
CA TYR A 451 12.35 16.72 8.17
C TYR A 451 12.76 15.82 7.00
N ALA A 452 11.96 15.79 5.94
CA ALA A 452 12.31 15.11 4.69
C ALA A 452 12.77 16.14 3.66
N ASP A 453 14.00 16.03 3.17
CA ASP A 453 14.54 16.91 2.12
C ASP A 453 13.77 16.71 0.80
N ILE A 454 13.38 17.82 0.17
CA ILE A 454 12.63 17.82 -1.09
C ILE A 454 13.24 18.75 -2.14
N ASP A 455 14.46 19.25 -1.95
CA ASP A 455 15.06 20.19 -2.90
C ASP A 455 15.27 19.55 -4.28
N GLU A 456 15.72 18.30 -4.34
CA GLU A 456 15.89 17.58 -5.61
C GLU A 456 14.54 17.44 -6.33
N HIS A 457 13.50 16.98 -5.61
CA HIS A 457 12.16 16.84 -6.16
C HIS A 457 11.62 18.20 -6.68
N LYS A 458 11.78 19.27 -5.91
CA LYS A 458 11.38 20.61 -6.35
C LYS A 458 12.23 21.14 -7.50
N ARG A 459 13.52 20.81 -7.59
CA ARG A 459 14.39 21.17 -8.72
C ARG A 459 13.85 20.52 -9.99
N VAL A 460 13.56 19.21 -9.95
CA VAL A 460 12.99 18.47 -11.08
C VAL A 460 11.65 19.08 -11.51
N GLU A 461 10.73 19.31 -10.58
CA GLU A 461 9.40 19.85 -10.87
C GLU A 461 9.46 21.25 -11.53
N ARG A 462 10.32 22.15 -11.02
CA ARG A 462 10.55 23.46 -11.63
C ARG A 462 11.18 23.35 -13.02
N THR A 463 12.12 22.43 -13.20
CA THR A 463 12.79 22.19 -14.49
C THR A 463 11.80 21.70 -15.53
N LEU A 464 10.93 20.73 -15.19
CA LEU A 464 9.87 20.24 -16.07
C LEU A 464 8.88 21.34 -16.48
N ARG A 465 8.46 22.21 -15.54
CA ARG A 465 7.59 23.36 -15.86
C ARG A 465 8.22 24.30 -16.90
N ARG A 466 9.52 24.57 -16.77
CA ARG A 466 10.25 25.41 -17.73
C ARG A 466 10.41 24.71 -19.08
N LEU A 467 10.72 23.41 -19.09
CA LEU A 467 10.78 22.61 -20.33
C LEU A 467 9.45 22.65 -21.10
N HIS A 468 8.31 22.58 -20.41
CA HIS A 468 6.99 22.71 -21.06
C HIS A 468 6.76 24.07 -21.71
N ALA A 469 7.23 25.16 -21.09
CA ALA A 469 7.11 26.49 -21.68
C ALA A 469 7.96 26.60 -22.95
N THR A 470 9.21 26.14 -22.90
CA THR A 470 10.12 26.17 -24.06
C THR A 470 9.71 25.23 -25.18
N THR A 471 9.07 24.10 -24.85
CA THR A 471 8.51 23.21 -25.87
C THR A 471 7.50 23.95 -26.75
N ARG A 472 6.64 24.81 -26.19
CA ARG A 472 5.71 25.63 -26.99
C ARG A 472 6.42 26.62 -27.90
N GLU A 473 7.54 27.17 -27.45
CA GLU A 473 8.37 28.07 -28.25
C GLU A 473 9.01 27.31 -29.43
N MET A 474 9.50 26.08 -29.21
CA MET A 474 10.03 25.23 -30.28
C MET A 474 8.99 24.93 -31.36
N PHE A 475 7.73 24.64 -30.97
CA PHE A 475 6.64 24.42 -31.95
C PHE A 475 6.19 25.68 -32.69
N GLY A 476 6.62 26.87 -32.27
CA GLY A 476 6.39 28.12 -32.99
C GLY A 476 7.46 28.42 -34.05
N GLY A 477 8.58 27.69 -34.06
CA GLY A 477 9.68 27.91 -35.01
C GLY A 477 9.34 27.45 -36.42
N ASP A 478 9.81 28.20 -37.42
CA ASP A 478 9.45 27.98 -38.82
C ASP A 478 10.37 26.97 -39.55
N ASP A 479 11.58 26.73 -39.01
CA ASP A 479 12.59 25.85 -39.58
C ASP A 479 13.39 25.05 -38.53
N ARG A 480 14.18 24.06 -39.00
CA ARG A 480 14.95 23.15 -38.15
C ARG A 480 16.09 23.87 -37.39
N GLU A 481 16.63 24.97 -37.92
CA GLU A 481 17.71 25.72 -37.29
C GLU A 481 17.21 26.51 -36.07
N GLU A 482 16.02 27.11 -36.18
CA GLU A 482 15.36 27.81 -35.09
C GLU A 482 15.04 26.86 -33.93
N VAL A 483 14.49 25.68 -34.23
CA VAL A 483 14.25 24.63 -33.23
C VAL A 483 15.55 24.21 -32.53
N ALA A 484 16.63 24.02 -33.30
CA ALA A 484 17.95 23.68 -32.75
C ALA A 484 18.51 24.77 -31.83
N ALA A 485 18.31 26.06 -32.18
CA ALA A 485 18.75 27.19 -31.37
C ALA A 485 17.98 27.28 -30.03
N VAL A 486 16.66 27.11 -30.06
CA VAL A 486 15.82 27.09 -28.86
C VAL A 486 16.20 25.90 -27.96
N ALA A 487 16.50 24.74 -28.54
CA ALA A 487 16.97 23.55 -27.82
C ALA A 487 18.32 23.76 -27.13
N ALA A 488 19.31 24.33 -27.83
CA ALA A 488 20.61 24.64 -27.25
C ALA A 488 20.48 25.63 -26.07
N ARG A 489 19.65 26.66 -26.21
CA ARG A 489 19.35 27.61 -25.13
C ARG A 489 18.63 26.95 -23.95
N ALA A 490 17.67 26.07 -24.22
CA ALA A 490 16.96 25.31 -23.19
C ALA A 490 17.93 24.49 -22.32
N ALA A 491 18.90 23.82 -22.95
CA ALA A 491 19.91 23.06 -22.24
C ALA A 491 20.77 23.94 -21.31
N ILE A 492 21.06 25.18 -21.70
CA ILE A 492 21.78 26.15 -20.86
C ILE A 492 20.89 26.68 -19.73
N ASP A 493 19.77 27.30 -20.08
CA ASP A 493 18.98 28.09 -19.14
C ASP A 493 18.20 27.21 -18.16
N ILE A 494 17.74 26.04 -18.61
CA ILE A 494 16.82 25.17 -17.86
C ILE A 494 17.57 24.04 -17.19
N LEU A 495 18.38 23.31 -17.96
CA LEU A 495 19.15 22.19 -17.42
C LEU A 495 20.45 22.65 -16.73
N GLY A 496 20.89 23.89 -16.96
CA GLY A 496 22.10 24.43 -16.33
C GLY A 496 23.38 23.92 -16.98
N PHE A 497 23.33 23.51 -18.25
CA PHE A 497 24.46 22.94 -18.98
C PHE A 497 25.09 24.00 -19.90
N PRO A 498 26.12 24.73 -19.46
CA PRO A 498 26.67 25.86 -20.21
C PRO A 498 27.34 25.42 -21.51
N ASN A 499 27.96 24.23 -21.58
CA ASN A 499 28.56 23.73 -22.83
C ASN A 499 27.59 22.82 -23.58
N SER A 500 26.58 23.42 -24.20
CA SER A 500 25.53 22.69 -24.93
C SER A 500 25.55 23.00 -26.43
N GLY A 501 25.10 22.05 -27.24
CA GLY A 501 24.84 22.29 -28.65
C GLY A 501 23.94 21.24 -29.27
N VAL A 502 23.35 21.57 -30.41
CA VAL A 502 22.58 20.68 -31.27
C VAL A 502 23.30 20.54 -32.60
N ARG A 503 23.47 19.29 -33.02
CA ARG A 503 24.03 18.96 -34.32
C ARG A 503 22.99 18.23 -35.16
N LEU A 504 22.56 18.83 -36.27
CA LEU A 504 21.61 18.21 -37.18
C LEU A 504 22.33 17.35 -38.22
N TYR A 505 21.71 16.23 -38.57
CA TYR A 505 22.19 15.31 -39.59
C TYR A 505 21.87 15.82 -40.99
N ASP A 506 22.91 15.91 -41.83
CA ASP A 506 22.82 16.15 -43.25
C ASP A 506 22.94 14.81 -44.00
N PRO A 507 21.86 14.31 -44.61
CA PRO A 507 21.87 13.04 -45.33
C PRO A 507 22.64 13.09 -46.65
N GLU A 508 22.85 14.26 -47.27
CA GLU A 508 23.60 14.37 -48.53
C GLU A 508 25.10 14.24 -48.31
N ALA A 509 25.61 14.91 -47.27
CA ALA A 509 27.01 14.86 -46.89
C ALA A 509 27.35 13.71 -45.92
N ASN A 510 26.33 13.06 -45.34
CA ASN A 510 26.44 12.02 -44.32
C ASN A 510 27.26 12.48 -43.09
N VAL A 511 26.91 13.66 -42.57
CA VAL A 511 27.60 14.28 -41.43
C VAL A 511 26.63 14.99 -40.48
N LEU A 512 27.01 15.09 -39.21
CA LEU A 512 26.36 15.91 -38.19
C LEU A 512 26.93 17.33 -38.21
N LEU A 513 26.15 18.27 -38.74
CA LEU A 513 26.48 19.69 -38.84
C LEU A 513 26.26 20.38 -37.49
N PRO A 514 27.18 21.25 -37.03
CA PRO A 514 26.97 22.10 -35.87
C PRO A 514 25.96 23.21 -36.17
N THR A 515 24.68 22.97 -35.90
CA THR A 515 23.59 23.90 -36.22
C THR A 515 23.39 24.96 -35.14
N ALA A 516 23.41 24.57 -33.86
CA ALA A 516 23.29 25.50 -32.75
C ALA A 516 24.29 25.14 -31.65
N ILE A 517 25.08 26.12 -31.19
CA ILE A 517 26.12 25.90 -30.18
C ILE A 517 26.08 27.07 -29.20
N SER A 518 26.22 26.79 -27.91
CA SER A 518 26.29 27.84 -26.88
C SER A 518 27.54 28.72 -27.03
N GLU A 519 27.50 29.93 -26.46
CA GLU A 519 28.65 30.83 -26.48
C GLU A 519 29.83 30.23 -25.69
N GLU A 520 29.60 29.61 -24.52
CA GLU A 520 30.67 28.91 -23.78
C GLU A 520 31.26 27.75 -24.57
N ALA A 521 30.40 26.97 -25.24
CA ALA A 521 30.80 25.88 -26.11
C ALA A 521 31.56 26.36 -27.35
N THR A 522 31.32 27.58 -27.83
CA THR A 522 32.09 28.17 -28.94
C THR A 522 33.42 28.73 -28.45
N ALA A 523 33.42 29.41 -27.31
CA ALA A 523 34.60 30.01 -26.69
C ALA A 523 35.64 28.96 -26.23
N ALA A 524 35.17 27.81 -25.74
CA ALA A 524 36.06 26.73 -25.31
C ALA A 524 36.65 25.91 -26.47
N PHE A 525 36.12 26.01 -27.69
CA PHE A 525 36.42 25.06 -28.77
C PHE A 525 36.76 25.65 -30.15
N GLY A 526 36.45 26.93 -30.42
CA GLY A 526 36.65 27.53 -31.73
C GLY A 526 35.71 26.99 -32.82
N ASP A 527 36.17 26.98 -34.08
CA ASP A 527 35.40 26.45 -35.22
C ASP A 527 35.13 24.95 -35.06
N ARG A 528 33.84 24.57 -35.04
CA ARG A 528 33.43 23.18 -34.87
C ARG A 528 33.30 22.49 -36.23
N PRO A 529 34.07 21.43 -36.51
CA PRO A 529 33.89 20.67 -37.73
C PRO A 529 32.61 19.82 -37.68
N PRO A 530 32.06 19.45 -38.85
CA PRO A 530 31.06 18.40 -38.96
C PRO A 530 31.64 17.04 -38.52
N PHE A 531 30.80 16.17 -37.96
CA PHE A 531 31.19 14.81 -37.59
C PHE A 531 30.59 13.78 -38.54
N GLY A 532 31.40 12.89 -39.10
CA GLY A 532 30.95 11.78 -39.94
C GLY A 532 31.08 10.41 -39.24
N PRO A 533 30.87 9.32 -40.00
CA PRO A 533 30.97 7.96 -39.50
C PRO A 533 32.30 7.64 -38.81
N GLY A 534 32.22 7.27 -37.53
CA GLY A 534 33.39 6.95 -36.68
C GLY A 534 33.96 8.13 -35.89
N ASP A 535 33.37 9.33 -36.00
CA ASP A 535 33.85 10.52 -35.30
C ASP A 535 33.32 10.60 -33.85
N GLY A 536 34.04 9.93 -32.94
CA GLY A 536 33.90 10.09 -31.50
C GLY A 536 32.54 9.68 -30.92
N ARG A 537 32.30 10.07 -29.66
CA ARG A 537 31.09 9.67 -28.90
C ARG A 537 29.81 10.32 -29.42
N VAL A 538 29.92 11.42 -30.17
CA VAL A 538 28.75 12.14 -30.69
C VAL A 538 28.12 11.40 -31.87
N TRP A 539 28.94 10.90 -32.80
CA TRP A 539 28.45 10.05 -33.89
C TRP A 539 27.91 8.72 -33.37
N GLU A 540 28.61 8.10 -32.41
CA GLU A 540 28.20 6.83 -31.80
C GLU A 540 26.80 6.91 -31.17
N ALA A 541 26.47 8.01 -30.48
CA ALA A 541 25.15 8.22 -29.89
C ALA A 541 24.06 8.36 -30.95
N PHE A 542 24.35 9.07 -32.05
CA PHE A 542 23.44 9.22 -33.19
C PHE A 542 23.18 7.87 -33.88
N GLU A 543 24.23 7.12 -34.23
CA GLU A 543 24.13 5.85 -34.94
C GLU A 543 23.45 4.76 -34.09
N SER A 544 23.76 4.70 -32.79
CA SER A 544 23.15 3.72 -31.88
C SER A 544 21.72 4.09 -31.46
N GLY A 545 21.33 5.36 -31.57
CA GLY A 545 20.06 5.87 -31.05
C GLY A 545 19.95 5.80 -29.52
N GLN A 546 21.05 5.57 -28.81
CA GLN A 546 21.10 5.55 -27.35
C GLN A 546 21.96 6.72 -26.84
N PRO A 547 21.60 7.34 -25.70
CA PRO A 547 22.44 8.35 -25.12
C PRO A 547 23.71 7.74 -24.52
N ILE A 548 24.78 8.51 -24.57
CA ILE A 548 26.10 8.12 -24.10
C ILE A 548 26.51 9.09 -22.99
N VAL A 549 26.87 8.54 -21.84
CA VAL A 549 27.44 9.28 -20.70
C VAL A 549 28.91 8.93 -20.57
N VAL A 550 29.75 9.94 -20.39
CA VAL A 550 31.18 9.80 -20.12
C VAL A 550 31.50 10.63 -18.89
N ASP A 551 31.85 9.95 -17.80
CA ASP A 551 32.14 10.57 -16.50
C ASP A 551 33.47 11.34 -16.53
N ASP A 552 34.49 10.81 -17.20
CA ASP A 552 35.77 11.48 -17.40
C ASP A 552 36.30 11.29 -18.83
N LEU A 553 36.34 12.36 -19.61
CA LEU A 553 36.83 12.39 -20.98
C LEU A 553 38.34 12.13 -21.06
N ASP A 554 39.11 12.44 -20.01
CA ASP A 554 40.55 12.14 -19.95
C ASP A 554 40.83 10.63 -19.77
N ALA A 555 39.86 9.89 -19.23
CA ALA A 555 39.98 8.45 -18.99
C ALA A 555 39.62 7.60 -20.23
N VAL A 556 39.15 8.24 -21.30
CA VAL A 556 38.67 7.57 -22.51
C VAL A 556 39.48 8.02 -23.72
N ASP A 557 39.97 7.07 -24.51
CA ASP A 557 40.62 7.37 -25.78
C ASP A 557 39.57 7.90 -26.77
N THR A 558 39.59 9.22 -27.02
CA THR A 558 38.66 9.90 -27.90
C THR A 558 39.40 10.37 -29.15
N ALA A 559 38.92 9.97 -30.34
CA ALA A 559 39.53 10.34 -31.62
C ALA A 559 39.44 11.86 -31.92
N VAL A 560 38.56 12.57 -31.22
CA VAL A 560 38.31 14.01 -31.35
C VAL A 560 38.59 14.66 -30.00
N GLY A 561 39.35 15.77 -29.98
CA GLY A 561 39.63 16.51 -28.76
C GLY A 561 38.40 17.28 -28.25
N TYR A 562 37.99 17.01 -27.01
CA TYR A 562 36.88 17.68 -26.33
C TYR A 562 37.34 18.88 -25.45
N GLY A 563 38.49 19.50 -25.80
CA GLY A 563 38.95 20.73 -25.14
C GLY A 563 39.15 20.56 -23.64
N ASP A 564 38.66 21.54 -22.86
CA ASP A 564 38.75 21.53 -21.38
C ASP A 564 37.57 20.80 -20.70
N LEU A 565 36.69 20.12 -21.45
CA LEU A 565 35.59 19.36 -20.84
C LEU A 565 36.11 18.11 -20.17
N ARG A 566 35.54 17.81 -19.01
CA ARG A 566 35.84 16.61 -18.23
C ARG A 566 34.72 15.58 -18.33
N SER A 567 33.47 15.97 -18.51
CA SER A 567 32.37 15.02 -18.68
C SER A 567 31.49 15.39 -19.88
N LEU A 568 30.86 14.38 -20.47
CA LEU A 568 30.05 14.50 -21.68
C LEU A 568 28.79 13.63 -21.58
N LEU A 569 27.65 14.23 -21.85
CA LEU A 569 26.37 13.55 -22.09
C LEU A 569 25.94 13.86 -23.53
N VAL A 570 25.76 12.83 -24.34
CA VAL A 570 25.21 12.98 -25.70
C VAL A 570 23.85 12.32 -25.77
N VAL A 571 22.84 13.07 -26.20
CA VAL A 571 21.48 12.55 -26.37
C VAL A 571 21.08 12.59 -27.85
N PRO A 572 20.65 11.46 -28.46
CA PRO A 572 20.21 11.44 -29.85
C PRO A 572 18.85 12.12 -30.01
N LEU A 573 18.65 12.74 -31.19
CA LEU A 573 17.43 13.43 -31.61
C LEU A 573 16.70 12.62 -32.71
N GLY A 574 16.67 11.30 -32.55
CA GLY A 574 16.19 10.38 -33.59
C GLY A 574 17.06 10.44 -34.86
N GLU A 575 16.41 10.42 -36.03
CA GLU A 575 17.09 10.52 -37.33
C GLU A 575 17.60 11.94 -37.63
N HIS A 576 17.22 12.93 -36.81
CA HIS A 576 17.55 14.33 -37.06
C HIS A 576 18.94 14.75 -36.61
N GLY A 577 19.58 14.02 -35.68
CA GLY A 577 20.92 14.34 -35.22
C GLY A 577 21.17 14.03 -33.75
N ALA A 578 22.04 14.81 -33.11
CA ALA A 578 22.44 14.60 -31.71
C ALA A 578 22.70 15.91 -30.96
N MET A 579 22.44 15.88 -29.66
CA MET A 579 22.63 17.00 -28.73
C MET A 579 23.73 16.67 -27.72
N PRO A 580 24.98 17.10 -27.95
CA PRO A 580 26.05 17.02 -26.96
C PRO A 580 25.94 18.10 -25.87
N LEU A 581 26.08 17.65 -24.63
CA LEU A 581 26.04 18.43 -23.39
C LEU A 581 27.33 18.15 -22.61
N GLY A 582 28.06 19.19 -22.19
CA GLY A 582 29.37 19.04 -21.56
C GLY A 582 29.55 19.83 -20.27
N SER A 583 30.38 19.30 -19.36
CA SER A 583 30.86 20.02 -18.18
C SER A 583 32.38 19.93 -18.03
N ARG A 584 32.97 20.93 -17.37
CA ARG A 584 34.39 20.97 -16.98
C ARG A 584 34.68 20.18 -15.70
N GLU A 585 33.63 19.68 -15.05
CA GLU A 585 33.74 18.86 -13.85
C GLU A 585 33.59 17.38 -14.23
N PRO A 586 34.46 16.48 -13.71
CA PRO A 586 34.31 15.05 -13.89
C PRO A 586 33.10 14.54 -13.09
N GLY A 587 32.40 13.55 -13.64
CA GLY A 587 31.22 12.93 -12.98
C GLY A 587 30.06 13.89 -12.75
N PHE A 588 29.94 14.95 -13.58
CA PHE A 588 28.94 16.00 -13.38
C PHE A 588 27.50 15.54 -13.64
N PHE A 589 27.29 14.65 -14.60
CA PHE A 589 25.95 14.22 -15.02
C PHE A 589 25.49 13.02 -14.19
N ASP A 590 24.40 13.20 -13.43
CA ASP A 590 23.75 12.11 -12.71
C ASP A 590 22.62 11.45 -13.53
N GLU A 591 21.92 10.48 -12.93
CA GLU A 591 20.80 9.80 -13.58
C GLU A 591 19.61 10.75 -13.84
N THR A 592 19.39 11.72 -12.96
CA THR A 592 18.33 12.74 -13.08
C THR A 592 18.60 13.68 -14.24
N ASP A 593 19.85 14.12 -14.42
CA ASP A 593 20.31 14.94 -15.54
C ASP A 593 20.12 14.22 -16.89
N LEU A 594 20.46 12.93 -16.95
CA LEU A 594 20.21 12.10 -18.14
C LEU A 594 18.71 12.03 -18.46
N GLN A 595 17.85 11.84 -17.46
CA GLN A 595 16.39 11.79 -17.67
C GLN A 595 15.85 13.12 -18.17
N LEU A 596 16.25 14.24 -17.56
CA LEU A 596 15.83 15.58 -17.99
C LEU A 596 16.32 15.90 -19.41
N ALA A 597 17.55 15.54 -19.76
CA ALA A 597 18.10 15.71 -21.10
C ALA A 597 17.38 14.85 -22.15
N ARG A 598 16.98 13.61 -21.81
CA ARG A 598 16.14 12.76 -22.66
C ARG A 598 14.76 13.37 -22.91
N VAL A 599 14.13 13.97 -21.90
CA VAL A 599 12.84 14.66 -22.05
C VAL A 599 12.99 15.85 -23.00
N LEU A 600 14.03 16.66 -22.83
CA LEU A 600 14.32 17.76 -23.76
C LEU A 600 14.55 17.24 -25.18
N ALA A 601 15.39 16.22 -25.36
CA ALA A 601 15.68 15.61 -26.66
C ALA A 601 14.42 15.07 -27.35
N ALA A 602 13.52 14.43 -26.61
CA ALA A 602 12.25 13.94 -27.15
C ALA A 602 11.38 15.10 -27.65
N ASN A 603 11.24 16.18 -26.88
CA ASN A 603 10.47 17.36 -27.30
C ASN A 603 11.09 18.02 -28.54
N VAL A 604 12.42 18.11 -28.59
CA VAL A 604 13.15 18.64 -29.74
C VAL A 604 12.96 17.76 -30.97
N THR A 605 13.00 16.44 -30.83
CA THR A 605 12.78 15.50 -31.93
C THR A 605 11.39 15.70 -32.56
N VAL A 606 10.35 15.79 -31.73
CA VAL A 606 8.98 16.04 -32.24
C VAL A 606 8.84 17.43 -32.87
N ALA A 607 9.52 18.45 -32.34
CA ALA A 607 9.53 19.78 -32.95
C ALA A 607 10.28 19.79 -34.31
N LEU A 608 11.38 19.03 -34.42
CA LEU A 608 12.12 18.87 -35.68
C LEU A 608 11.29 18.10 -36.72
N ASP A 609 10.59 17.04 -36.32
CA ASP A 609 9.63 16.32 -37.19
C ASP A 609 8.55 17.28 -37.72
N HIS A 610 8.04 18.17 -36.86
CA HIS A 610 7.03 19.14 -37.25
C HIS A 610 7.57 20.21 -38.21
N ALA A 611 8.76 20.75 -37.95
CA ALA A 611 9.42 21.73 -38.80
C ALA A 611 9.70 21.15 -40.19
N GLU A 612 10.28 19.94 -40.28
CA GLU A 612 10.54 19.27 -41.55
C GLU A 612 9.24 19.02 -42.34
N ARG A 613 8.19 18.52 -41.68
CA ARG A 613 6.91 18.28 -42.33
C ARG A 613 6.26 19.57 -42.85
N THR A 614 6.40 20.66 -42.10
CA THR A 614 5.86 21.97 -42.49
C THR A 614 6.61 22.53 -43.69
N GLU A 615 7.93 22.41 -43.73
CA GLU A 615 8.76 22.77 -44.88
C GLU A 615 8.38 21.96 -46.14
N GLN A 616 8.27 20.64 -46.02
CA GLN A 616 7.85 19.75 -47.13
C GLN A 616 6.46 20.12 -47.67
N LEU A 617 5.51 20.49 -46.81
CA LEU A 617 4.18 20.93 -47.23
C LEU A 617 4.25 22.26 -47.98
N ARG A 618 4.99 23.25 -47.46
CA ARG A 618 5.20 24.56 -48.12
C ARG A 618 5.81 24.39 -49.50
N ASP A 619 6.82 23.52 -49.65
CA ASP A 619 7.46 23.25 -50.94
C ASP A 619 6.52 22.59 -51.94
N ARG A 620 5.69 21.65 -51.48
CA ARG A 620 4.70 20.97 -52.32
C ARG A 620 3.61 21.93 -52.78
N ASP A 621 3.10 22.76 -51.89
CA ASP A 621 2.08 23.76 -52.21
C ASP A 621 2.63 24.80 -53.21
N ALA A 622 3.88 25.26 -53.01
CA ALA A 622 4.55 26.14 -53.96
C ALA A 622 4.79 25.48 -55.33
N ALA A 623 5.08 24.17 -55.37
CA ALA A 623 5.24 23.42 -56.61
C ALA A 623 3.90 23.28 -57.37
N LEU A 624 2.83 22.95 -56.66
CA LEU A 624 1.48 22.87 -57.22
C LEU A 624 1.03 24.22 -57.79
N GLN A 625 1.26 25.32 -57.05
CA GLN A 625 0.91 26.65 -57.53
C GLN A 625 1.66 27.02 -58.83
N ARG A 626 2.96 26.70 -58.91
CA ARG A 626 3.75 26.91 -60.14
C ARG A 626 3.21 26.10 -61.33
N GLU A 627 2.66 24.91 -61.08
CA GLU A 627 2.07 24.07 -62.12
C GLU A 627 0.74 24.64 -62.62
N ILE A 628 -0.12 25.10 -61.71
CA ILE A 628 -1.38 25.80 -62.03
C ILE A 628 -1.10 27.06 -62.86
N ASP A 629 -0.21 27.94 -62.40
CA ASP A 629 0.13 29.18 -63.11
C ASP A 629 0.63 28.91 -64.54
N ARG A 630 1.35 27.79 -64.74
CA ARG A 630 1.84 27.38 -66.06
C ARG A 630 0.72 26.92 -66.98
N LEU A 631 -0.24 26.15 -66.46
CA LEU A 631 -1.43 25.70 -67.19
C LEU A 631 -2.28 26.90 -67.63
N GLU A 632 -2.52 27.88 -66.74
CA GLU A 632 -3.27 29.10 -67.07
C GLU A 632 -2.59 29.93 -68.17
N LYS A 633 -1.26 30.14 -68.04
CA LYS A 633 -0.50 30.90 -69.04
C LYS A 633 -0.51 30.21 -70.41
N PHE A 634 -0.48 28.87 -70.42
CA PHE A 634 -0.58 28.09 -71.65
C PHE A 634 -1.97 28.24 -72.30
N ALA A 635 -3.04 28.11 -71.53
CA ALA A 635 -4.41 28.28 -72.02
C ALA A 635 -4.63 29.68 -72.60
N GLY A 636 -4.18 30.73 -71.91
CA GLY A 636 -4.30 32.12 -72.38
C GLY A 636 -3.56 32.40 -73.69
N LEU A 637 -2.36 31.85 -73.87
CA LEU A 637 -1.57 31.97 -75.11
C LEU A 637 -2.28 31.30 -76.29
N VAL A 638 -2.70 30.05 -76.12
CA VAL A 638 -3.35 29.27 -77.19
C VAL A 638 -4.60 29.98 -77.71
N SER A 639 -5.44 30.52 -76.81
CA SER A 639 -6.67 31.16 -77.22
C SER A 639 -6.49 32.51 -77.92
N HIS A 640 -5.51 33.31 -77.52
CA HIS A 640 -5.17 34.53 -78.28
C HIS A 640 -4.73 34.19 -79.70
N ASP A 641 -3.89 33.16 -79.84
CA ASP A 641 -3.35 32.75 -81.14
C ASP A 641 -4.39 32.06 -82.03
N LEU A 642 -5.44 31.46 -81.46
CA LEU A 642 -6.58 30.92 -82.21
C LEU A 642 -7.62 32.01 -82.58
N ARG A 643 -7.91 32.96 -81.69
CA ARG A 643 -8.87 34.06 -81.99
C ARG A 643 -8.38 34.96 -83.12
N ASN A 644 -7.08 35.23 -83.21
CA ASN A 644 -6.54 36.14 -84.20
C ASN A 644 -6.80 35.72 -85.67
N PRO A 645 -6.51 34.48 -86.11
CA PRO A 645 -6.88 34.01 -87.44
C PRO A 645 -8.40 33.88 -87.64
N LEU A 646 -9.17 33.55 -86.60
CA LEU A 646 -10.64 33.50 -86.69
C LEU A 646 -11.23 34.89 -86.96
N ASN A 647 -10.78 35.93 -86.27
CA ASN A 647 -11.20 37.31 -86.49
C ASN A 647 -10.84 37.81 -87.90
N VAL A 648 -9.67 37.40 -88.43
CA VAL A 648 -9.27 37.73 -89.80
C VAL A 648 -10.17 37.05 -90.83
N ALA A 649 -10.57 35.80 -90.57
CA ALA A 649 -11.47 35.08 -91.44
C ALA A 649 -12.90 35.67 -91.40
N ALA A 650 -13.40 36.03 -90.22
CA ALA A 650 -14.67 36.74 -90.04
C ALA A 650 -14.69 38.09 -90.79
N GLY A 651 -13.64 38.91 -90.66
CA GLY A 651 -13.56 40.17 -91.41
C GLY A 651 -13.49 39.99 -92.94
N ARG A 652 -13.00 38.83 -93.43
CA ARG A 652 -13.02 38.49 -94.86
C ARG A 652 -14.39 38.00 -95.33
N THR A 653 -15.14 37.28 -94.50
CA THR A 653 -16.52 36.89 -94.80
C THR A 653 -17.42 38.12 -94.85
N ASP A 654 -17.25 39.09 -93.93
CA ASP A 654 -17.97 40.37 -93.95
C ASP A 654 -17.71 41.15 -95.25
N LEU A 655 -16.43 41.21 -95.66
CA LEU A 655 -16.06 41.88 -96.90
C LEU A 655 -16.67 41.16 -98.12
N ALA A 656 -16.63 39.82 -98.15
CA ALA A 656 -17.25 39.04 -99.22
C ALA A 656 -18.78 39.26 -99.28
N ARG A 657 -19.43 39.37 -98.12
CA ARG A 657 -20.86 39.69 -97.99
C ARG A 657 -21.19 41.05 -98.58
N SER A 658 -20.36 42.06 -98.32
CA SER A 658 -20.54 43.41 -98.87
C SER A 658 -20.32 43.54 -100.39
N LEU A 659 -19.72 42.53 -101.02
CA LEU A 659 -19.34 42.52 -102.44
C LEU A 659 -20.25 41.63 -103.30
N SER A 660 -21.22 40.93 -102.71
CA SER A 660 -22.09 39.97 -103.40
C SER A 660 -23.55 40.15 -103.01
N ASP A 661 -24.43 40.31 -104.00
CA ASP A 661 -25.89 40.34 -103.81
C ASP A 661 -26.56 38.99 -104.14
N ASP A 662 -25.77 37.96 -104.48
CA ASP A 662 -26.28 36.62 -104.79
C ASP A 662 -26.71 35.90 -103.51
N GLU A 663 -28.01 35.66 -103.39
CA GLU A 663 -28.66 35.04 -102.24
C GLU A 663 -28.10 33.65 -101.91
N ALA A 664 -27.64 32.89 -102.91
CA ALA A 664 -27.00 31.60 -102.69
C ALA A 664 -25.58 31.75 -102.10
N VAL A 665 -24.84 32.78 -102.50
CA VAL A 665 -23.49 33.07 -101.96
C VAL A 665 -23.60 33.65 -100.54
N LEU A 666 -24.57 34.54 -100.31
CA LEU A 666 -24.86 35.08 -98.98
C LEU A 666 -25.25 33.97 -98.01
N GLY A 667 -26.08 33.01 -98.44
CA GLY A 667 -26.42 31.84 -97.61
C GLY A 667 -25.23 30.93 -97.26
N GLU A 668 -24.23 30.79 -98.13
CA GLU A 668 -23.00 30.07 -97.77
C GLU A 668 -22.08 30.88 -96.85
N LEU A 669 -22.04 32.21 -96.98
CA LEU A 669 -21.29 33.09 -96.07
C LEU A 669 -21.89 33.09 -94.66
N ASP A 670 -23.22 33.09 -94.54
CA ASP A 670 -23.93 32.97 -93.25
C ASP A 670 -23.53 31.68 -92.54
N ARG A 671 -23.39 30.56 -93.25
CA ARG A 671 -22.92 29.29 -92.66
C ARG A 671 -21.46 29.34 -92.18
N VAL A 672 -20.61 30.11 -92.85
CA VAL A 672 -19.21 30.28 -92.44
C VAL A 672 -19.12 31.20 -91.22
N GLU A 673 -19.95 32.24 -91.16
CA GLU A 673 -20.10 33.13 -89.99
C GLU A 673 -20.60 32.33 -88.77
N ASP A 674 -21.68 31.55 -88.91
CA ASP A 674 -22.20 30.65 -87.86
C ASP A 674 -21.09 29.71 -87.33
N ALA A 675 -20.26 29.15 -88.22
CA ALA A 675 -19.16 28.27 -87.83
C ALA A 675 -18.03 29.03 -87.11
N HIS A 676 -17.75 30.27 -87.48
CA HIS A 676 -16.75 31.13 -86.85
C HIS A 676 -17.17 31.61 -85.46
N GLU A 677 -18.43 32.02 -85.31
CA GLU A 677 -19.00 32.36 -84.02
C GLU A 677 -18.96 31.16 -83.07
N ARG A 678 -19.33 29.97 -83.56
CA ARG A 678 -19.23 28.74 -82.77
C ARG A 678 -17.80 28.41 -82.32
N MET A 679 -16.80 28.58 -83.19
CA MET A 679 -15.40 28.37 -82.82
C MET A 679 -14.92 29.40 -81.79
N SER A 680 -15.35 30.66 -81.90
CA SER A 680 -15.04 31.69 -80.92
C SER A 680 -15.66 31.37 -79.56
N GLN A 681 -16.93 30.97 -79.54
CA GLN A 681 -17.63 30.51 -78.33
C GLN A 681 -16.91 29.32 -77.67
N LEU A 682 -16.51 28.31 -78.43
CA LEU A 682 -15.77 27.16 -77.91
C LEU A 682 -14.42 27.53 -77.29
N ILE A 683 -13.71 28.50 -77.87
CA ILE A 683 -12.44 28.99 -77.31
C ILE A 683 -12.67 29.76 -76.02
N ASP A 684 -13.76 30.53 -75.95
CA ASP A 684 -14.14 31.30 -74.76
C ASP A 684 -14.58 30.37 -73.62
N ASP A 685 -15.38 29.35 -73.93
CA ASP A 685 -15.82 28.31 -73.00
C ASP A 685 -14.63 27.48 -72.45
N LEU A 686 -13.69 27.07 -73.32
CA LEU A 686 -12.47 26.35 -72.91
C LEU A 686 -11.56 27.21 -72.01
N LEU A 687 -11.51 28.53 -72.25
CA LEU A 687 -10.76 29.44 -71.38
C LEU A 687 -11.43 29.64 -70.02
N ALA A 688 -12.76 29.70 -69.99
CA ALA A 688 -13.50 29.78 -68.74
C ALA A 688 -13.22 28.55 -67.86
N LEU A 689 -13.19 27.35 -68.47
CA LEU A 689 -12.81 26.10 -67.80
C LEU A 689 -11.33 26.03 -67.41
N ALA A 690 -10.41 26.58 -68.21
CA ALA A 690 -8.98 26.52 -67.88
C ALA A 690 -8.57 27.44 -66.71
N ARG A 691 -9.40 28.42 -66.35
CA ARG A 691 -9.17 29.37 -65.23
C ARG A 691 -9.72 28.86 -63.88
N GLN A 692 -10.05 27.57 -63.80
CA GLN A 692 -10.84 26.92 -62.74
C GLN A 692 -10.01 26.44 -61.53
N GLY A 693 -8.91 27.13 -61.20
CA GLY A 693 -8.07 26.82 -60.04
C GLY A 693 -8.26 27.74 -58.83
N ARG A 694 -8.96 28.88 -58.97
CA ARG A 694 -9.14 29.81 -57.85
C ARG A 694 -10.33 29.41 -57.00
N THR A 695 -10.04 29.08 -55.73
CA THR A 695 -10.94 29.32 -54.60
C THR A 695 -11.55 30.70 -54.71
N VAL A 696 -12.84 30.84 -54.40
CA VAL A 696 -13.50 32.15 -54.36
C VAL A 696 -12.69 33.05 -53.42
N ASP A 697 -12.13 34.15 -53.95
CA ASP A 697 -11.22 34.99 -53.19
C ASP A 697 -11.96 35.60 -51.98
N GLU A 698 -13.21 36.09 -52.17
CA GLU A 698 -14.16 36.55 -51.15
C GLU A 698 -15.61 36.38 -51.66
N LEU A 699 -16.53 35.84 -50.84
CA LEU A 699 -17.97 35.80 -51.15
C LEU A 699 -18.63 37.10 -50.66
N GLU A 700 -19.50 37.70 -51.47
CA GLU A 700 -20.29 38.87 -51.09
C GLU A 700 -21.78 38.54 -51.00
N SER A 701 -22.52 39.23 -50.13
CA SER A 701 -23.98 39.15 -50.07
C SER A 701 -24.61 39.88 -51.27
N VAL A 702 -24.89 39.16 -52.35
CA VAL A 702 -25.43 39.72 -53.60
C VAL A 702 -26.96 39.66 -53.64
N PRO A 703 -27.69 40.78 -53.88
CA PRO A 703 -29.14 40.76 -54.09
C PRO A 703 -29.50 40.02 -55.39
N LEU A 704 -30.24 38.92 -55.25
CA LEU A 704 -30.53 37.98 -56.34
C LEU A 704 -31.26 38.65 -57.51
N LYS A 705 -32.29 39.44 -57.21
CA LYS A 705 -33.06 40.19 -58.21
C LYS A 705 -32.18 41.11 -59.05
N GLU A 706 -31.29 41.88 -58.43
CA GLU A 706 -30.44 42.81 -59.18
C GLU A 706 -29.40 42.08 -60.03
N ALA A 707 -28.86 40.97 -59.54
CA ALA A 707 -27.93 40.14 -60.30
C ALA A 707 -28.60 39.52 -61.54
N ALA A 708 -29.80 38.96 -61.38
CA ALA A 708 -30.59 38.40 -62.47
C ALA A 708 -30.96 39.47 -63.52
N GLU A 709 -31.45 40.64 -63.10
CA GLU A 709 -31.77 41.74 -64.02
C GLU A 709 -30.54 42.30 -64.74
N ARG A 710 -29.35 42.29 -64.12
CA ARG A 710 -28.10 42.71 -64.78
C ARG A 710 -27.66 41.71 -65.84
N ALA A 711 -27.70 40.41 -65.52
CA ALA A 711 -27.39 39.33 -66.47
C ALA A 711 -28.40 39.27 -67.62
N TRP A 712 -29.68 39.55 -67.37
CA TRP A 712 -30.69 39.55 -68.43
C TRP A 712 -30.46 40.63 -69.49
N ARG A 713 -29.91 41.79 -69.11
CA ARG A 713 -29.61 42.89 -70.05
C ARG A 713 -28.42 42.59 -70.98
N THR A 714 -27.63 41.55 -70.70
CA THR A 714 -26.44 41.21 -71.49
C THR A 714 -26.69 40.06 -72.46
N VAL A 715 -27.79 39.32 -72.32
CA VAL A 715 -28.21 38.23 -73.21
C VAL A 715 -29.17 38.77 -74.27
N ASP A 716 -29.13 38.24 -75.50
CA ASP A 716 -30.13 38.54 -76.53
C ASP A 716 -31.40 37.72 -76.28
N THR A 717 -32.43 38.35 -75.72
CA THR A 717 -33.60 37.66 -75.17
C THR A 717 -34.80 37.62 -76.12
N GLY A 718 -34.73 38.25 -77.29
CA GLY A 718 -35.88 38.36 -78.21
C GLY A 718 -37.15 38.89 -77.52
N ASP A 719 -38.27 38.19 -77.70
CA ASP A 719 -39.57 38.49 -77.07
C ASP A 719 -39.75 37.82 -75.68
N ALA A 720 -38.71 37.14 -75.16
CA ALA A 720 -38.77 36.49 -73.85
C ALA A 720 -38.80 37.52 -72.71
N THR A 721 -39.44 37.16 -71.59
CA THR A 721 -39.55 38.04 -70.42
C THR A 721 -38.92 37.42 -69.17
N LEU A 722 -38.37 38.27 -68.30
CA LEU A 722 -37.83 37.86 -67.01
C LEU A 722 -38.83 38.19 -65.90
N ASP A 723 -39.24 37.17 -65.15
CA ASP A 723 -39.93 37.35 -63.87
C ASP A 723 -38.95 37.12 -62.70
N ALA A 724 -38.56 38.21 -62.05
CA ALA A 724 -37.75 38.19 -60.84
C ALA A 724 -38.51 38.78 -59.63
N ALA A 725 -39.84 38.73 -59.63
CA ALA A 725 -40.65 39.25 -58.54
C ALA A 725 -40.39 38.51 -57.21
N ASP A 726 -40.15 37.19 -57.29
CA ASP A 726 -39.93 36.30 -56.13
C ASP A 726 -38.45 36.14 -55.74
N ALA A 727 -37.52 36.84 -56.42
CA ALA A 727 -36.08 36.88 -56.14
C ALA A 727 -35.71 37.86 -54.99
N SER A 728 -36.43 37.82 -53.87
CA SER A 728 -36.25 38.78 -52.76
C SER A 728 -35.06 38.51 -51.82
N SER A 729 -34.37 37.39 -51.97
CA SER A 729 -33.23 36.99 -51.12
C SER A 729 -31.88 37.56 -51.58
N THR A 730 -30.90 37.51 -50.68
CA THR A 730 -29.48 37.72 -50.99
C THR A 730 -28.75 36.38 -50.92
N VAL A 731 -27.76 36.19 -51.80
CA VAL A 731 -26.96 34.97 -51.87
C VAL A 731 -25.48 35.33 -51.70
N GLU A 732 -24.76 34.57 -50.88
CA GLU A 732 -23.30 34.68 -50.72
C GLU A 732 -22.61 34.14 -51.97
N ALA A 733 -22.13 35.02 -52.84
CA ALA A 733 -21.55 34.66 -54.13
C ALA A 733 -20.46 35.63 -54.59
N ASP A 734 -19.59 35.16 -55.49
CA ASP A 734 -18.79 36.04 -56.33
C ASP A 734 -19.73 36.71 -57.36
N PRO A 735 -19.85 38.06 -57.39
CA PRO A 735 -20.78 38.76 -58.27
C PRO A 735 -20.54 38.53 -59.76
N GLU A 736 -19.28 38.36 -60.18
CA GLU A 736 -18.94 38.14 -61.59
C GLU A 736 -19.30 36.71 -62.02
N ARG A 737 -18.97 35.72 -61.18
CA ARG A 737 -19.31 34.31 -61.46
C ARG A 737 -20.81 34.05 -61.40
N LEU A 738 -21.53 34.66 -60.44
CA LEU A 738 -22.99 34.55 -60.36
C LEU A 738 -23.67 35.14 -61.61
N ARG A 739 -23.15 36.26 -62.12
CA ARG A 739 -23.63 36.83 -63.39
C ARG A 739 -23.40 35.86 -64.56
N THR A 740 -22.21 35.28 -64.68
CA THR A 740 -21.91 34.30 -65.73
C THR A 740 -22.81 33.06 -65.62
N LEU A 741 -23.11 32.59 -64.41
CA LEU A 741 -24.07 31.50 -64.20
C LEU A 741 -25.45 31.86 -64.75
N PHE A 742 -25.97 33.05 -64.43
CA PHE A 742 -27.25 33.51 -64.97
C PHE A 742 -27.24 33.71 -66.48
N GLU A 743 -26.19 34.31 -67.05
CA GLU A 743 -26.05 34.49 -68.50
C GLU A 743 -26.09 33.14 -69.23
N ASN A 744 -25.42 32.12 -68.71
CA ASN A 744 -25.45 30.77 -69.28
C ASN A 744 -26.85 30.13 -69.18
N LEU A 745 -27.54 30.27 -68.04
CA LEU A 745 -28.89 29.73 -67.88
C LEU A 745 -29.91 30.45 -68.77
N PHE A 746 -29.86 31.77 -68.83
CA PHE A 746 -30.78 32.56 -69.65
C PHE A 746 -30.58 32.32 -71.14
N THR A 747 -29.33 32.24 -71.60
CA THR A 747 -29.01 31.89 -72.99
C THR A 747 -29.56 30.51 -73.33
N ASN A 748 -29.38 29.51 -72.45
CA ASN A 748 -29.95 28.19 -72.65
C ASN A 748 -31.49 28.23 -72.72
N SER A 749 -32.17 28.93 -71.81
CA SER A 749 -33.62 29.03 -71.81
C SER A 749 -34.14 29.68 -73.11
N VAL A 750 -33.52 30.77 -73.57
CA VAL A 750 -33.94 31.48 -74.80
C VAL A 750 -33.66 30.68 -76.08
N GLU A 751 -32.47 30.07 -76.19
CA GLU A 751 -32.10 29.28 -77.37
C GLU A 751 -32.97 28.02 -77.52
N HIS A 752 -33.36 27.39 -76.41
CA HIS A 752 -34.14 26.15 -76.45
C HIS A 752 -35.66 26.38 -76.38
N GLY A 753 -36.12 27.46 -75.73
CA GLY A 753 -37.53 27.82 -75.61
C GLY A 753 -38.16 28.41 -76.88
N SER A 754 -37.36 28.93 -77.81
CA SER A 754 -37.84 29.59 -79.04
C SER A 754 -38.15 28.64 -80.21
N THR A 755 -37.94 27.33 -80.06
CA THR A 755 -38.11 26.35 -81.16
C THR A 755 -39.59 25.97 -81.44
N SER A 756 -40.56 26.52 -80.72
CA SER A 756 -41.98 26.18 -80.84
C SER A 756 -42.72 26.78 -82.05
N SER A 757 -42.06 27.53 -82.94
CA SER A 757 -42.72 28.10 -84.14
C SER A 757 -42.20 27.61 -85.50
N ARG A 758 -41.56 26.44 -85.56
CA ARG A 758 -41.34 25.76 -86.86
C ARG A 758 -41.74 24.28 -86.77
N THR A 759 -42.96 24.02 -87.21
CA THR A 759 -43.45 22.68 -87.55
C THR A 759 -42.45 21.97 -88.45
N GLU A 760 -42.16 20.71 -88.13
CA GLU A 760 -41.37 19.81 -88.95
C GLU A 760 -41.80 19.85 -90.42
N SER A 761 -40.82 19.74 -91.30
CA SER A 761 -40.99 19.58 -92.73
C SER A 761 -41.81 18.33 -93.07
N ASP A 762 -43.02 18.50 -93.59
CA ASP A 762 -43.44 17.73 -94.75
C ASP A 762 -44.53 18.42 -95.59
N ASP A 763 -44.26 18.43 -96.89
CA ASP A 763 -45.15 18.51 -98.05
C ASP A 763 -46.35 19.49 -98.16
N SER A 764 -46.33 20.20 -99.30
CA SER A 764 -47.48 20.57 -100.14
C SER A 764 -48.41 21.76 -99.77
N VAL A 765 -48.32 22.78 -100.65
CA VAL A 765 -49.32 23.74 -101.18
C VAL A 765 -50.72 23.86 -100.53
N GLU A 766 -51.16 25.13 -100.51
CA GLU A 766 -52.50 25.68 -100.81
C GLU A 766 -53.33 26.32 -99.68
N HIS A 767 -53.56 27.63 -99.87
CA HIS A 767 -54.73 28.46 -99.52
C HIS A 767 -55.26 28.55 -98.08
N GLY A 768 -54.93 29.69 -97.44
CA GLY A 768 -55.89 30.71 -97.04
C GLY A 768 -56.97 30.37 -95.99
N SER A 769 -56.79 30.88 -94.77
CA SER A 769 -57.79 31.71 -94.09
C SER A 769 -57.16 32.37 -92.87
N LYS A 770 -57.53 33.64 -92.65
CA LYS A 770 -57.30 34.33 -91.38
C LYS A 770 -58.15 33.65 -90.31
N SER A 771 -57.54 33.20 -89.24
CA SER A 771 -58.19 33.02 -87.95
C SER A 771 -57.33 33.69 -86.90
N ASP A 772 -57.89 34.74 -86.31
CA ASP A 772 -57.43 35.34 -85.07
C ASP A 772 -57.36 34.25 -83.98
N THR A 773 -56.19 34.07 -83.37
CA THR A 773 -56.04 33.49 -82.04
C THR A 773 -54.89 34.23 -81.38
N GLU A 774 -55.24 35.10 -80.43
CA GLU A 774 -54.34 35.62 -79.41
C GLU A 774 -53.68 34.44 -78.69
N GLY A 775 -52.36 34.48 -78.54
CA GLY A 775 -51.57 33.47 -77.85
C GLY A 775 -50.14 33.42 -78.41
N ASP A 776 -49.46 34.56 -78.46
CA ASP A 776 -48.00 34.59 -78.51
C ASP A 776 -47.55 34.65 -77.05
N ASP A 777 -47.64 33.52 -76.35
CA ASP A 777 -47.05 33.39 -75.01
C ASP A 777 -45.53 33.35 -75.23
N GLY A 778 -44.89 34.52 -75.17
CA GLY A 778 -43.45 34.63 -75.14
C GLY A 778 -42.89 33.90 -73.92
N LEU A 779 -41.77 33.20 -74.10
CA LEU A 779 -41.06 32.46 -73.05
C LEU A 779 -40.82 33.35 -71.82
N THR A 780 -41.20 32.88 -70.63
CA THR A 780 -40.94 33.56 -69.36
C THR A 780 -39.91 32.78 -68.54
N VAL A 781 -38.79 33.44 -68.24
CA VAL A 781 -37.77 32.90 -67.32
C VAL A 781 -38.02 33.47 -65.93
N THR A 782 -38.27 32.61 -64.95
CA THR A 782 -38.49 32.97 -63.56
C THR A 782 -37.24 32.73 -62.71
N VAL A 783 -36.82 33.75 -61.97
CA VAL A 783 -35.81 33.62 -60.90
C VAL A 783 -36.47 33.80 -59.55
N GLY A 784 -36.33 32.82 -58.67
CA GLY A 784 -36.98 32.82 -57.36
C GLY A 784 -36.06 32.41 -56.22
N SER A 785 -36.47 32.77 -55.00
CA SER A 785 -35.73 32.43 -53.78
C SER A 785 -36.20 31.10 -53.19
N LEU A 786 -35.26 30.30 -52.67
CA LEU A 786 -35.53 29.12 -51.84
C LEU A 786 -35.13 29.40 -50.38
N PRO A 787 -35.63 28.64 -49.39
CA PRO A 787 -35.21 28.80 -47.99
C PRO A 787 -33.71 28.63 -47.76
N ASP A 788 -33.06 27.85 -48.62
CA ASP A 788 -31.68 27.40 -48.55
C ASP A 788 -30.88 27.70 -49.84
N GLY A 789 -31.37 28.61 -50.69
CA GLY A 789 -30.71 28.97 -51.94
C GLY A 789 -31.63 29.71 -52.93
N PHE A 790 -31.50 29.41 -54.23
CA PHE A 790 -32.31 30.03 -55.29
C PHE A 790 -32.60 29.06 -56.44
N TYR A 791 -33.56 29.41 -57.28
CA TYR A 791 -33.84 28.67 -58.50
C TYR A 791 -34.00 29.57 -59.72
N VAL A 792 -33.73 29.00 -60.89
CA VAL A 792 -34.04 29.56 -62.21
C VAL A 792 -34.91 28.56 -62.94
N ALA A 793 -36.09 28.96 -63.39
CA ALA A 793 -37.02 28.14 -64.14
C ALA A 793 -37.45 28.83 -65.43
N ASP A 794 -37.74 28.07 -66.48
CA ASP A 794 -38.45 28.57 -67.66
C ASP A 794 -39.74 27.78 -67.90
N ASP A 795 -40.68 28.38 -68.63
CA ASP A 795 -41.96 27.78 -69.04
C ASP A 795 -41.90 27.17 -70.46
N GLY A 796 -40.69 26.84 -70.94
CA GLY A 796 -40.45 26.27 -72.26
C GLY A 796 -40.72 24.76 -72.35
N ALA A 797 -40.32 24.12 -73.46
CA ALA A 797 -40.62 22.71 -73.76
C ALA A 797 -39.81 21.67 -72.93
N GLY A 798 -39.08 22.08 -71.89
CA GLY A 798 -38.26 21.19 -71.05
C GLY A 798 -37.06 20.56 -71.78
N PHE A 799 -36.41 19.58 -71.13
CA PHE A 799 -35.22 18.92 -71.68
C PHE A 799 -35.58 17.68 -72.52
N GLY A 800 -35.02 17.57 -73.72
CA GLY A 800 -35.11 16.35 -74.56
C GLY A 800 -34.09 15.25 -74.23
N ILE A 801 -33.25 15.45 -73.20
CA ILE A 801 -32.15 14.56 -72.77
C ILE A 801 -32.21 14.44 -71.23
N ASP A 802 -31.70 13.34 -70.67
CA ASP A 802 -31.54 13.17 -69.21
C ASP A 802 -30.79 14.37 -68.59
N PRO A 803 -31.38 15.07 -67.59
CA PRO A 803 -30.78 16.24 -66.96
C PRO A 803 -29.37 16.03 -66.39
N GLN A 804 -29.02 14.82 -65.95
CA GLN A 804 -27.66 14.54 -65.47
C GLN A 804 -26.65 14.45 -66.62
N GLU A 805 -27.02 13.82 -67.75
CA GLU A 805 -26.18 13.75 -68.95
C GLU A 805 -26.04 15.11 -69.66
N ALA A 806 -27.00 16.02 -69.49
CA ALA A 806 -26.96 17.37 -70.06
C ALA A 806 -25.88 18.29 -69.43
N THR A 807 -25.35 17.90 -68.25
CA THR A 807 -24.27 18.64 -67.56
C THR A 807 -22.87 18.05 -67.83
N GLU A 808 -22.77 16.98 -68.64
CA GLU A 808 -21.50 16.39 -69.07
C GLU A 808 -20.88 17.19 -70.23
N TYR A 809 -19.55 17.26 -70.26
CA TYR A 809 -18.80 18.04 -71.23
C TYR A 809 -19.12 17.65 -72.69
N GLY A 810 -19.61 18.60 -73.49
CA GLY A 810 -19.70 18.48 -74.94
C GLY A 810 -20.96 17.81 -75.48
N ARG A 811 -22.04 17.68 -74.69
CA ARG A 811 -23.36 17.27 -75.18
C ARG A 811 -24.30 18.48 -75.32
N SER A 812 -24.92 18.64 -76.49
CA SER A 812 -25.95 19.66 -76.75
C SER A 812 -27.13 19.02 -77.51
N SER A 813 -28.35 19.50 -77.24
CA SER A 813 -29.59 19.06 -77.91
C SER A 813 -29.88 19.81 -79.21
N THR A 814 -29.09 20.85 -79.55
CA THR A 814 -29.23 21.64 -80.78
C THR A 814 -27.99 21.54 -81.66
N GLU A 815 -28.17 21.58 -82.99
CA GLU A 815 -27.04 21.54 -83.94
C GLU A 815 -26.09 22.75 -83.80
N ARG A 816 -26.51 23.83 -83.13
CA ARG A 816 -25.74 25.08 -82.92
C ARG A 816 -25.05 25.21 -81.54
N GLY A 817 -25.49 24.51 -80.50
CA GLY A 817 -24.94 24.68 -79.14
C GLY A 817 -23.54 24.09 -78.96
N THR A 818 -22.73 24.69 -78.08
CA THR A 818 -21.36 24.20 -77.75
C THR A 818 -21.37 23.04 -76.75
N GLY A 819 -22.44 22.89 -75.96
CA GLY A 819 -22.57 21.84 -74.94
C GLY A 819 -21.71 22.06 -73.70
N PHE A 820 -21.19 23.27 -73.50
CA PHE A 820 -20.36 23.64 -72.34
C PHE A 820 -21.08 24.53 -71.31
N GLY A 821 -22.18 25.21 -71.69
CA GLY A 821 -22.87 26.16 -70.82
C GLY A 821 -23.37 25.57 -69.49
N LEU A 822 -24.02 24.39 -69.53
CA LEU A 822 -24.48 23.71 -68.31
C LEU A 822 -23.34 23.11 -67.48
N ALA A 823 -22.23 22.72 -68.12
CA ALA A 823 -21.02 22.29 -67.42
C ALA A 823 -20.39 23.46 -66.65
N ILE A 824 -20.37 24.67 -67.23
CA ILE A 824 -19.92 25.91 -66.55
C ILE A 824 -20.81 26.22 -65.34
N VAL A 825 -22.13 26.08 -65.47
CA VAL A 825 -23.09 26.26 -64.36
C VAL A 825 -22.82 25.29 -63.20
N ARG A 826 -22.60 24.00 -63.51
CA ARG A 826 -22.29 22.96 -62.50
C ARG A 826 -21.01 23.30 -61.73
N GLU A 827 -19.99 23.77 -62.44
CA GLU A 827 -18.69 24.10 -61.84
C GLU A 827 -18.74 25.39 -61.01
N ILE A 828 -19.51 26.40 -61.43
CA ILE A 828 -19.76 27.59 -60.62
C ILE A 828 -20.50 27.22 -59.33
N ALA A 829 -21.53 26.37 -59.41
CA ALA A 829 -22.25 25.88 -58.23
C ALA A 829 -21.31 25.15 -57.25
N ALA A 830 -20.48 24.23 -57.76
CA ALA A 830 -19.51 23.50 -56.94
C ALA A 830 -18.49 24.43 -56.25
N ALA A 831 -17.98 25.44 -56.96
CA ALA A 831 -17.03 26.41 -56.40
C ALA A 831 -17.62 27.26 -55.26
N HIS A 832 -18.94 27.47 -55.25
CA HIS A 832 -19.67 28.19 -54.21
C HIS A 832 -20.24 27.26 -53.12
N GLY A 833 -19.96 25.95 -53.20
CA GLY A 833 -20.50 24.96 -52.26
C GLY A 833 -22.00 24.70 -52.42
N TRP A 834 -22.59 25.09 -53.56
CA TRP A 834 -23.99 24.83 -53.87
C TRP A 834 -24.18 23.43 -54.47
N GLU A 835 -25.27 22.78 -54.07
CA GLU A 835 -25.80 21.59 -54.70
C GLU A 835 -26.77 22.00 -55.80
N LEU A 836 -26.50 21.53 -57.03
CA LEU A 836 -27.33 21.78 -58.21
C LEU A 836 -28.27 20.59 -58.45
N SER A 837 -29.58 20.84 -58.45
CA SER A 837 -30.60 19.89 -58.89
C SER A 837 -31.38 20.43 -60.08
N ILE A 838 -31.73 19.54 -61.02
CA ILE A 838 -32.39 19.91 -62.28
C ILE A 838 -33.68 19.10 -62.44
N GLU A 839 -34.80 19.79 -62.72
CA GLU A 839 -36.12 19.22 -62.97
C GLU A 839 -36.63 19.64 -64.37
N GLY A 840 -37.47 18.82 -65.03
CA GLY A 840 -37.75 18.99 -66.47
C GLY A 840 -39.11 18.52 -66.99
N GLU A 841 -40.17 18.46 -66.17
CA GLU A 841 -41.50 17.98 -66.63
C GLU A 841 -42.32 19.04 -67.39
N ASP A 842 -42.29 20.31 -66.98
CA ASP A 842 -43.01 21.44 -67.59
C ASP A 842 -42.06 22.65 -67.64
N GLY A 843 -41.05 22.60 -68.53
CA GLY A 843 -39.95 23.57 -68.59
C GLY A 843 -38.71 23.16 -67.78
N ALA A 844 -37.59 23.87 -67.97
CA ALA A 844 -36.35 23.57 -67.27
C ALA A 844 -36.26 24.33 -65.94
N ARG A 845 -36.04 23.62 -64.83
CA ARG A 845 -35.83 24.23 -63.50
C ARG A 845 -34.50 23.80 -62.89
N PHE A 846 -33.66 24.78 -62.58
CA PHE A 846 -32.38 24.63 -61.91
C PHE A 846 -32.47 25.17 -60.48
N GLU A 847 -32.27 24.32 -59.47
CA GLU A 847 -32.17 24.75 -58.08
C GLU A 847 -30.73 24.70 -57.59
N PHE A 848 -30.30 25.75 -56.90
CA PHE A 848 -29.00 25.87 -56.27
C PHE A 848 -29.22 26.00 -54.77
N ARG A 849 -28.78 25.01 -53.99
CA ARG A 849 -28.96 24.96 -52.53
C ARG A 849 -27.62 24.93 -51.81
N ASN A 850 -27.50 25.61 -50.67
CA ASN A 850 -26.30 25.55 -49.85
C ASN A 850 -26.13 24.13 -49.27
N ARG A 851 -24.97 23.49 -49.45
CA ARG A 851 -24.68 22.21 -48.77
C ARG A 851 -24.72 22.41 -47.25
N THR A 852 -25.62 21.71 -46.57
CA THR A 852 -25.63 21.68 -45.10
C THR A 852 -24.37 20.92 -44.64
N ALA A 853 -23.55 21.54 -43.80
CA ALA A 853 -22.41 20.87 -43.18
C ALA A 853 -22.91 19.66 -42.36
N ILE A 854 -22.46 18.46 -42.72
CA ILE A 854 -22.54 17.26 -41.88
C ILE A 854 -21.25 17.16 -41.08
#